data_AF-A0AAN6YVA7-F1
#
_entry.id   AF-A0AAN6YVA7-F1
#
_cell.length_a   1.000
_cell.length_b   1.000
_cell.length_c   1.000
_cell.angle_alpha   90.00
_cell.angle_beta   90.00
_cell.angle_gamma   90.00
#
_symmetry.space_group_name_H-M   'P 1'
#
loop_
_entity.id
_entity.type
_entity.pdbx_description
1 polymer ?
#
loop_
_entity_poly.entity_id
_entity_poly.type
_entity_poly.pdbx_seq_one_letter_code
_entity_poly.pdbx_strand_id
1 'polypeptide(L)'
;MATLKAALEDSTYPGQRRFVIYGLGGSGKTELAIKYAEEYQRNYWGVFFVDATSRKTASRSYLEIANVGGVEPNEKAAKNWLTTQVLPWLLIIDNADDDEVNIEELLPAGTQGCILITSRNPAHKSHGTVGERYLELQAMEAGEANELILKAAEEPCPWPETVIKSASAICHALGFLPLALVHAGKSILLGLCSWAGYLKFYERQVERIRRRRRESGSGRSRSEENSGSIAVFSSYEILYQSLEASQRESFQDAVELLNVFSYLHFQNIRLDILILATTNPLREASVREREAQEAENLQLNVPHPRKTWRHWMRELAARMLGYLDTPPPLPAALRNPDGLSGSVLEGEVHVRLSEALKVLLSRSHIMKQDRLEDRYSMQPLVHKWVRERPDMSTSQQALWCQVAANTLARSILLPPLGDTEDERRTRRELLPHINHVRTCRELIFHRMEENRASRRNKLWPVLNRGFSRHDANELARFSRIYSECGLFHDALELQSKVRSFVNAMLGEDHPLSIKITLVVAGTLWELSRAAEATELQQRAHRICVESLGQDNPISLKVADLLGSALCWKGRWSQSLALHQRTVEGMNTVYGAQHETTLKAVSNLARVYLRYMEWETAAELHHQAWEGMKKQLGETHLDTLICLEDLAMARMRMGEQYLAESHKMMQFVLEQRTKVLGKEQPYTLLAICNLGRVKSAMGQHAEAAKIMSEAVIIAERNLGEDHFGVLAGKTHYAQVLVHLKRFKEAEEILHAVADKPQYRKATDQDGEHPDRIIALWYLIGCLERQGKFAEALETCEGLVNSLQEIGGNGLGPKHKLALMLQREIEKLKGKIDGEVETEEAYVAVPGEI
;
A
#
# COMPACT_ATOMS: atom_id res chain seq x y z
N MET A 1 22.59 30.51 -2.44
CA MET A 1 22.41 30.11 -1.02
C MET A 1 21.96 31.28 -0.13
N ALA A 2 22.71 32.39 -0.06
CA ALA A 2 22.33 33.54 0.78
C ALA A 2 20.91 34.10 0.49
N THR A 3 20.52 34.22 -0.78
CA THR A 3 19.18 34.66 -1.21
C THR A 3 18.07 33.72 -0.74
N LEU A 4 18.27 32.39 -0.88
CA LEU A 4 17.31 31.37 -0.45
C LEU A 4 17.10 31.42 1.06
N LYS A 5 18.18 31.53 1.83
CA LYS A 5 18.14 31.67 3.28
C LYS A 5 17.36 32.91 3.71
N ALA A 6 17.71 34.07 3.17
CA ALA A 6 17.06 35.33 3.51
C ALA A 6 15.54 35.31 3.22
N ALA A 7 15.12 34.65 2.14
CA ALA A 7 13.72 34.55 1.78
C ALA A 7 12.93 33.54 2.63
N LEU A 8 13.49 32.35 2.88
CA LEU A 8 12.78 31.25 3.56
C LEU A 8 12.83 31.32 5.09
N GLU A 9 13.75 32.09 5.66
CA GLU A 9 13.87 32.35 7.11
C GLU A 9 13.21 33.67 7.54
N ASP A 10 12.55 34.40 6.63
CA ASP A 10 11.81 35.61 6.97
C ASP A 10 10.58 35.28 7.84
N SER A 11 10.77 35.43 9.16
CA SER A 11 9.74 35.18 10.17
C SER A 11 8.66 36.25 10.24
N THR A 12 8.81 37.37 9.50
CA THR A 12 7.84 38.47 9.49
C THR A 12 6.71 38.26 8.48
N TYR A 13 6.87 37.32 7.53
CA TYR A 13 5.84 37.02 6.54
C TYR A 13 4.68 36.20 7.13
N PRO A 14 3.41 36.67 7.05
CA PRO A 14 2.27 36.05 7.74
C PRO A 14 1.68 34.82 7.03
N GLY A 15 2.09 34.53 5.79
CA GLY A 15 1.58 33.41 4.99
C GLY A 15 2.57 32.25 4.85
N GLN A 16 2.19 31.23 4.06
CA GLN A 16 3.10 30.14 3.71
C GLN A 16 4.30 30.68 2.90
N ARG A 17 5.52 30.33 3.33
CA ARG A 17 6.75 30.80 2.67
C ARG A 17 7.07 29.89 1.49
N ARG A 18 6.94 30.42 0.28
CA ARG A 18 7.13 29.69 -0.98
C ARG A 18 8.17 30.42 -1.81
N PHE A 19 9.16 29.69 -2.33
CA PHE A 19 10.22 30.25 -3.16
C PHE A 19 10.50 29.36 -4.36
N VAL A 20 10.59 29.96 -5.55
CA VAL A 20 10.69 29.23 -6.82
C VAL A 20 12.11 29.31 -7.37
N ILE A 21 12.74 28.17 -7.62
CA ILE A 21 14.01 28.07 -8.33
C ILE A 21 13.71 27.63 -9.75
N TYR A 22 13.90 28.51 -10.73
CA TYR A 22 13.68 28.16 -12.14
C TYR A 22 14.92 28.36 -13.01
N GLY A 23 14.96 27.70 -14.17
CA GLY A 23 16.12 27.76 -15.06
C GLY A 23 16.24 26.55 -15.99
N LEU A 24 17.28 26.53 -16.81
CA LEU A 24 17.49 25.51 -17.85
C LEU A 24 17.63 24.08 -17.27
N GLY A 25 17.34 23.06 -18.08
CA GLY A 25 17.49 21.65 -17.67
C GLY A 25 18.96 21.32 -17.33
N GLY A 26 19.19 20.73 -16.16
CA GLY A 26 20.54 20.38 -15.68
C GLY A 26 21.34 21.52 -15.06
N SER A 27 20.75 22.71 -14.86
CA SER A 27 21.44 23.87 -14.24
C SER A 27 21.71 23.72 -12.74
N GLY A 28 21.38 22.58 -12.12
CA GLY A 28 21.60 22.35 -10.69
C GLY A 28 20.46 22.79 -9.78
N LYS A 29 19.23 22.97 -10.29
CA LYS A 29 18.08 23.44 -9.46
C LYS A 29 17.75 22.49 -8.32
N THR A 30 17.60 21.21 -8.66
CA THR A 30 17.34 20.14 -7.70
C THR A 30 18.50 20.02 -6.72
N GLU A 31 19.73 20.06 -7.22
CA GLU A 31 20.95 20.03 -6.39
C GLU A 31 21.06 21.24 -5.46
N LEU A 32 20.67 22.44 -5.89
CA LEU A 32 20.64 23.63 -5.03
C LEU A 32 19.57 23.52 -3.95
N ALA A 33 18.38 23.01 -4.29
CA ALA A 33 17.31 22.77 -3.32
C ALA A 33 17.72 21.71 -2.28
N ILE A 34 18.36 20.62 -2.73
CA ILE A 34 18.91 19.58 -1.84
C ILE A 34 20.01 20.15 -0.95
N LYS A 35 20.97 20.90 -1.52
CA LYS A 35 22.06 21.52 -0.75
C LYS A 35 21.54 22.49 0.30
N TYR A 36 20.48 23.24 -0.02
CA TYR A 36 19.80 24.08 0.96
C TYR A 36 19.19 23.24 2.08
N ALA A 37 18.48 22.16 1.75
CA ALA A 37 17.92 21.26 2.76
C ALA A 37 19.01 20.64 3.66
N GLU A 38 20.16 20.25 3.12
CA GLU A 38 21.28 19.68 3.88
C GLU A 38 21.92 20.71 4.83
N GLU A 39 22.20 21.92 4.33
CA GLU A 39 22.90 22.96 5.10
C GLU A 39 22.02 23.54 6.21
N TYR A 40 20.71 23.68 5.95
CA TYR A 40 19.74 24.28 6.86
C TYR A 40 18.80 23.25 7.50
N GLN A 41 19.15 21.96 7.45
CA GLN A 41 18.34 20.88 7.99
C GLN A 41 17.95 21.13 9.46
N ARG A 42 18.85 21.69 10.26
CA ARG A 42 18.63 21.95 11.70
C ARG A 42 17.53 22.99 11.98
N ASN A 43 17.17 23.80 10.99
CA ASN A 43 16.13 24.82 11.10
C ASN A 43 14.73 24.25 10.83
N TYR A 44 14.66 23.01 10.34
CA TYR A 44 13.43 22.31 10.00
C TYR A 44 13.34 21.01 10.80
N TRP A 45 12.16 20.71 11.31
CA TRP A 45 11.89 19.41 11.92
C TRP A 45 11.93 18.27 10.90
N GLY A 46 11.52 18.55 9.66
CA GLY A 46 11.54 17.58 8.56
C GLY A 46 11.73 18.24 7.20
N VAL A 47 12.39 17.52 6.30
CA VAL A 47 12.53 17.87 4.89
C VAL A 47 11.82 16.81 4.06
N PHE A 48 10.92 17.24 3.18
CA PHE A 48 10.07 16.37 2.37
C PHE A 48 10.25 16.68 0.88
N PHE A 49 10.11 15.67 0.04
CA PHE A 49 10.25 15.80 -1.41
C PHE A 49 8.99 15.36 -2.13
N VAL A 50 8.60 16.12 -3.16
CA VAL A 50 7.48 15.82 -4.06
C VAL A 50 7.97 15.90 -5.49
N ASP A 51 7.91 14.79 -6.22
CA ASP A 51 8.22 14.74 -7.65
C ASP A 51 7.00 15.20 -8.46
N ALA A 52 7.03 16.46 -8.88
CA ALA A 52 5.98 17.11 -9.66
C ALA A 52 6.15 16.93 -11.18
N THR A 53 6.89 15.92 -11.63
CA THR A 53 6.99 15.57 -13.07
C THR A 53 5.61 15.31 -13.69
N SER A 54 4.65 14.80 -12.91
CA SER A 54 3.25 14.59 -13.28
C SER A 54 2.36 14.63 -12.04
N ARG A 55 1.04 14.72 -12.21
CA ARG A 55 0.11 14.65 -11.08
C ARG A 55 0.24 13.32 -10.32
N LYS A 56 0.37 12.21 -11.06
CA LYS A 56 0.47 10.86 -10.51
C LYS A 56 1.75 10.66 -9.70
N THR A 57 2.89 11.22 -10.14
CA THR A 57 4.15 11.18 -9.39
C THR A 57 4.07 12.05 -8.15
N ALA A 58 3.44 13.22 -8.24
CA ALA A 58 3.30 14.10 -7.09
C ALA A 58 2.42 13.47 -6.01
N SER A 59 1.26 12.91 -6.39
CA SER A 59 0.41 12.15 -5.48
C SER A 59 1.19 11.03 -4.80
N ARG A 60 2.02 10.31 -5.55
CA ARG A 60 2.86 9.23 -5.04
C ARG A 60 3.99 9.69 -4.12
N SER A 61 4.64 10.82 -4.37
CA SER A 61 5.61 11.33 -3.41
C SER A 61 4.94 11.73 -2.10
N TYR A 62 3.70 12.23 -2.17
CA TYR A 62 2.91 12.42 -0.96
C TYR A 62 2.60 11.11 -0.23
N LEU A 63 2.45 9.97 -0.91
CA LEU A 63 2.37 8.66 -0.23
C LEU A 63 3.61 8.38 0.64
N GLU A 64 4.80 8.76 0.17
CA GLU A 64 6.05 8.57 0.92
C GLU A 64 6.11 9.52 2.12
N ILE A 65 5.71 10.77 1.95
CA ILE A 65 5.56 11.74 3.05
C ILE A 65 4.55 11.25 4.08
N ALA A 66 3.44 10.66 3.62
CA ALA A 66 2.45 10.07 4.49
C ALA A 66 3.03 8.95 5.37
N ASN A 67 3.85 8.07 4.77
CA ASN A 67 4.53 7.02 5.53
C ASN A 67 5.44 7.60 6.63
N VAL A 68 6.18 8.69 6.35
CA VAL A 68 6.99 9.39 7.37
C VAL A 68 6.11 9.95 8.48
N GLY A 69 4.96 10.50 8.12
CA GLY A 69 3.98 10.98 9.08
C GLY A 69 3.24 9.90 9.86
N GLY A 70 3.44 8.62 9.51
CA GLY A 70 2.65 7.49 10.00
C GLY A 70 1.17 7.61 9.64
N VAL A 71 0.84 8.43 8.63
CA VAL A 71 -0.51 8.66 8.11
C VAL A 71 -0.76 7.75 6.91
N GLU A 72 -2.02 7.57 6.51
CA GLU A 72 -2.37 6.69 5.39
C GLU A 72 -1.62 7.10 4.12
N PRO A 73 -1.06 6.14 3.34
CA PRO A 73 -0.36 6.43 2.10
C PRO A 73 -1.35 6.91 1.03
N ASN A 74 -1.76 8.18 1.13
CA ASN A 74 -2.45 8.91 0.09
C ASN A 74 -2.05 10.40 0.14
N GLU A 75 -2.30 11.12 -0.96
CA GLU A 75 -1.85 12.51 -1.11
C GLU A 75 -2.50 13.47 -0.11
N LYS A 76 -3.79 13.30 0.15
CA LYS A 76 -4.59 14.17 1.01
C LYS A 76 -4.17 14.03 2.47
N ALA A 77 -3.91 12.80 2.91
CA ALA A 77 -3.43 12.47 4.25
C ALA A 77 -2.08 13.13 4.53
N ALA A 78 -1.14 12.99 3.59
CA ALA A 78 0.19 13.60 3.69
C ALA A 78 0.13 15.12 3.80
N LYS A 79 -0.68 15.79 2.97
CA LYS A 79 -0.83 17.24 3.02
C LYS A 79 -1.47 17.72 4.31
N ASN A 80 -2.54 17.07 4.74
CA ASN A 80 -3.17 17.40 6.02
C ASN A 80 -2.20 17.20 7.19
N TRP A 81 -1.40 16.14 7.15
CA TRP A 81 -0.38 15.90 8.15
C TRP A 81 0.70 16.99 8.17
N LEU A 82 1.17 17.45 7.00
CA LEU A 82 2.08 18.60 6.92
C LEU A 82 1.43 19.87 7.51
N THR A 83 0.14 20.10 7.27
CA THR A 83 -0.62 21.24 7.82
C THR A 83 -0.69 21.22 9.36
N THR A 84 -0.74 20.05 9.99
CA THR A 84 -0.88 19.93 11.46
C THR A 84 0.45 20.02 12.22
N GLN A 85 1.59 20.09 11.53
CA GLN A 85 2.89 20.19 12.19
C GLN A 85 3.08 21.55 12.86
N VAL A 86 3.45 21.52 14.15
CA VAL A 86 3.72 22.73 14.95
C VAL A 86 5.12 23.28 14.68
N LEU A 87 6.07 22.38 14.38
CA LEU A 87 7.45 22.75 14.07
C LEU A 87 7.60 23.08 12.58
N PRO A 88 8.49 24.04 12.22
CA PRO A 88 8.73 24.40 10.83
C PRO A 88 9.28 23.20 10.07
N TRP A 89 8.81 23.02 8.84
CA TRP A 89 9.24 21.96 7.92
C TRP A 89 9.52 22.53 6.53
N LEU A 90 10.33 21.81 5.75
CA LEU A 90 10.66 22.16 4.38
C LEU A 90 10.08 21.13 3.41
N LEU A 91 9.37 21.59 2.38
CA LEU A 91 8.87 20.76 1.28
C LEU A 91 9.52 21.21 -0.02
N ILE A 92 10.16 20.28 -0.72
CA ILE A 92 10.76 20.51 -2.04
C ILE A 92 9.86 19.86 -3.09
N ILE A 93 9.18 20.68 -3.87
CA ILE A 93 8.43 20.27 -5.05
C ILE A 93 9.38 20.34 -6.24
N ASP A 94 9.88 19.19 -6.68
CA ASP A 94 10.91 19.06 -7.70
C ASP A 94 10.31 18.74 -9.07
N ASN A 95 10.93 19.21 -10.16
CA ASN A 95 10.53 18.94 -11.54
C ASN A 95 9.09 19.34 -11.90
N ALA A 96 8.59 20.44 -11.33
CA ALA A 96 7.28 21.01 -11.67
C ALA A 96 7.34 21.69 -13.05
N ASP A 97 7.65 20.94 -14.09
CA ASP A 97 7.91 21.44 -15.45
C ASP A 97 6.68 21.39 -16.36
N ASP A 98 5.72 20.52 -16.03
CA ASP A 98 4.53 20.22 -16.84
C ASP A 98 3.39 21.20 -16.52
N ASP A 99 2.83 21.83 -17.55
CA ASP A 99 1.70 22.76 -17.45
C ASP A 99 0.40 22.06 -17.01
N GLU A 100 0.27 20.74 -17.19
CA GLU A 100 -0.88 19.96 -16.70
C GLU A 100 -0.87 19.79 -15.18
N VAL A 101 0.27 19.99 -14.52
CA VAL A 101 0.38 19.86 -13.07
C VAL A 101 0.08 21.21 -12.42
N ASN A 102 -1.13 21.33 -11.89
CA ASN A 102 -1.51 22.50 -11.10
C ASN A 102 -0.74 22.55 -9.78
N ILE A 103 0.26 23.43 -9.70
CA ILE A 103 1.11 23.58 -8.49
C ILE A 103 0.26 23.93 -7.27
N GLU A 104 -0.75 24.79 -7.40
CA GLU A 104 -1.57 25.19 -6.24
C GLU A 104 -2.30 24.00 -5.61
N GLU A 105 -2.67 22.99 -6.41
CA GLU A 105 -3.26 21.77 -5.87
C GLU A 105 -2.25 20.87 -5.16
N LEU A 106 -0.95 21.03 -5.41
CA LEU A 106 0.11 20.28 -4.71
C LEU A 106 0.36 20.88 -3.33
N LEU A 107 0.18 22.18 -3.14
CA LEU A 107 0.58 22.83 -1.90
C LEU A 107 -0.28 22.36 -0.71
N PRO A 108 0.33 21.87 0.39
CA PRO A 108 -0.39 21.67 1.65
C PRO A 108 -0.83 23.03 2.20
N ALA A 109 -1.96 23.06 2.90
CA ALA A 109 -2.44 24.28 3.55
C ALA A 109 -1.57 24.67 4.77
N GLY A 110 -1.71 25.91 5.24
CA GLY A 110 -1.09 26.38 6.49
C GLY A 110 0.06 27.36 6.31
N THR A 111 0.61 27.86 7.43
CA THR A 111 1.61 28.94 7.47
C THR A 111 2.99 28.52 7.99
N GLN A 112 3.09 27.33 8.60
CA GLN A 112 4.33 26.85 9.24
C GLN A 112 5.34 26.25 8.26
N GLY A 113 4.88 25.77 7.11
CA GLY A 113 5.71 25.14 6.09
C GLY A 113 6.46 26.12 5.19
N CYS A 114 7.72 25.82 4.92
CA CYS A 114 8.51 26.42 3.86
C CYS A 114 8.48 25.52 2.62
N ILE A 115 8.26 26.08 1.44
CA ILE A 115 8.17 25.34 0.19
C ILE A 115 9.18 25.87 -0.83
N LEU A 116 9.98 24.97 -1.37
CA LEU A 116 10.86 25.20 -2.50
C LEU A 116 10.28 24.51 -3.73
N ILE A 117 10.16 25.24 -4.83
CA ILE A 117 9.66 24.70 -6.10
C ILE A 117 10.79 24.75 -7.11
N THR A 118 11.16 23.63 -7.73
CA THR A 118 12.07 23.63 -8.87
C THR A 118 11.28 23.45 -10.17
N SER A 119 11.56 24.28 -11.18
CA SER A 119 10.85 24.23 -12.45
C SER A 119 11.68 24.77 -13.63
N ARG A 120 11.40 24.31 -14.84
CA ARG A 120 11.85 24.92 -16.09
C ARG A 120 10.87 25.97 -16.61
N ASN A 121 9.64 25.97 -16.12
CA ASN A 121 8.58 26.85 -16.59
C ASN A 121 8.69 28.23 -15.90
N PRO A 122 8.97 29.31 -16.65
CA PRO A 122 9.04 30.65 -16.08
C PRO A 122 7.68 31.18 -15.59
N ALA A 123 6.54 30.58 -15.99
CA ALA A 123 5.23 30.97 -15.47
C ALA A 123 5.10 30.69 -13.96
N HIS A 124 5.79 29.68 -13.44
CA HIS A 124 5.69 29.28 -12.04
C HIS A 124 6.27 30.28 -11.04
N LYS A 125 6.93 31.35 -11.51
CA LYS A 125 7.37 32.50 -10.68
C LYS A 125 6.23 33.08 -9.84
N SER A 126 4.99 33.02 -10.33
CA SER A 126 3.81 33.53 -9.63
C SER A 126 3.50 32.79 -8.32
N HIS A 127 3.99 31.56 -8.14
CA HIS A 127 3.73 30.78 -6.93
C HIS A 127 4.62 31.19 -5.74
N GLY A 128 5.71 31.92 -5.99
CA GLY A 128 6.59 32.45 -4.95
C GLY A 128 5.94 33.56 -4.11
N THR A 129 6.12 33.52 -2.80
CA THR A 129 5.45 34.42 -1.85
C THR A 129 6.41 35.28 -1.02
N VAL A 130 7.67 34.89 -0.89
CA VAL A 130 8.67 35.55 -0.03
C VAL A 130 9.89 36.06 -0.80
N GLY A 131 10.52 37.12 -0.28
CA GLY A 131 11.68 37.76 -0.91
C GLY A 131 11.38 38.22 -2.34
N GLU A 132 12.33 37.98 -3.26
CA GLU A 132 12.15 38.22 -4.70
C GLU A 132 11.21 37.21 -5.39
N ARG A 133 10.56 36.33 -4.62
CA ARG A 133 9.65 35.24 -5.03
C ARG A 133 10.31 34.10 -5.78
N TYR A 134 11.38 34.37 -6.52
CA TYR A 134 12.07 33.35 -7.30
C TYR A 134 13.58 33.61 -7.39
N LEU A 135 14.32 32.58 -7.80
CA LEU A 135 15.71 32.64 -8.23
C LEU A 135 15.82 31.99 -9.61
N GLU A 136 16.34 32.74 -10.58
CA GLU A 136 16.75 32.18 -11.85
C GLU A 136 18.15 31.56 -11.71
N LEU A 137 18.24 30.24 -11.78
CA LEU A 137 19.52 29.56 -11.89
C LEU A 137 19.97 29.57 -13.36
N GLN A 138 20.83 30.54 -13.63
CA GLN A 138 21.62 30.58 -14.86
C GLN A 138 22.70 29.49 -14.84
N ALA A 139 23.33 29.25 -15.99
CA ALA A 139 24.42 28.28 -16.10
C ALA A 139 25.56 28.62 -15.12
N MET A 140 26.22 27.60 -14.55
CA MET A 140 27.29 27.76 -13.56
C MET A 140 28.38 28.69 -14.10
N GLU A 141 28.94 29.54 -13.24
CA GLU A 141 30.03 30.43 -13.63
C GLU A 141 31.27 29.64 -14.04
N ALA A 142 32.03 30.16 -15.01
CA ALA A 142 33.17 29.44 -15.59
C ALA A 142 34.24 29.07 -14.55
N GLY A 143 34.43 29.87 -13.50
CA GLY A 143 35.37 29.58 -12.41
C GLY A 143 34.95 28.37 -11.57
N GLU A 144 33.70 28.35 -11.10
CA GLU A 144 33.15 27.25 -10.30
C GLU A 144 33.09 25.94 -11.09
N ALA A 145 32.75 26.01 -12.39
CA ALA A 145 32.71 24.85 -13.27
C ALA A 145 34.08 24.20 -13.46
N ASN A 146 35.12 25.02 -13.64
CA ASN A 146 36.50 24.55 -13.72
C ASN A 146 36.93 23.85 -12.42
N GLU A 147 36.64 24.45 -11.28
CA GLU A 147 36.95 23.83 -9.98
C GLU A 147 36.20 22.51 -9.79
N LEU A 148 34.91 22.45 -10.15
CA LEU A 148 34.10 21.25 -10.00
C LEU A 148 34.63 20.08 -10.84
N ILE A 149 34.96 20.29 -12.12
CA ILE A 149 35.47 19.21 -12.97
C ILE A 149 36.86 18.74 -12.51
N LEU A 150 37.71 19.65 -12.06
CA LEU A 150 39.05 19.32 -11.54
C LEU A 150 38.96 18.51 -10.24
N LYS A 151 38.04 18.87 -9.35
CA LYS A 151 37.74 18.08 -8.14
C LYS A 151 37.14 16.72 -8.46
N ALA A 152 36.19 16.65 -9.40
CA ALA A 152 35.58 15.39 -9.83
C ALA A 152 36.59 14.45 -10.52
N ALA A 153 37.63 15.00 -11.15
CA ALA A 153 38.75 14.27 -11.71
C ALA A 153 39.83 13.89 -10.66
N GLU A 154 39.69 14.33 -9.41
CA GLU A 154 40.68 14.21 -8.33
C GLU A 154 42.09 14.70 -8.74
N GLU A 155 42.14 15.77 -9.55
CA GLU A 155 43.41 16.30 -10.04
C GLU A 155 44.20 17.00 -8.91
N PRO A 156 45.48 16.64 -8.66
CA PRO A 156 46.23 17.17 -7.54
C PRO A 156 46.51 18.67 -7.70
N CYS A 157 46.32 19.42 -6.61
CA CYS A 157 46.62 20.85 -6.54
C CYS A 157 48.13 21.07 -6.25
N PRO A 158 48.81 22.03 -6.90
CA PRO A 158 48.29 23.04 -7.85
C PRO A 158 48.05 22.49 -9.27
N TRP A 159 46.95 22.92 -9.89
CA TRP A 159 46.55 22.42 -11.22
C TRP A 159 47.43 22.98 -12.34
N PRO A 160 47.95 22.13 -13.26
CA PRO A 160 48.72 22.59 -14.40
C PRO A 160 47.93 23.49 -15.36
N GLU A 161 48.59 24.49 -15.96
CA GLU A 161 47.95 25.44 -16.88
C GLU A 161 47.31 24.76 -18.11
N THR A 162 47.93 23.68 -18.60
CA THR A 162 47.40 22.86 -19.72
C THR A 162 46.12 22.14 -19.35
N VAL A 163 46.01 21.68 -18.10
CA VAL A 163 44.83 21.02 -17.55
C VAL A 163 43.71 22.02 -17.34
N ILE A 164 44.01 23.20 -16.78
CA ILE A 164 43.03 24.30 -16.62
C ILE A 164 42.44 24.73 -17.98
N LYS A 165 43.29 24.89 -19.01
CA LYS A 165 42.81 25.23 -20.38
C LYS A 165 41.88 24.14 -20.93
N SER A 166 42.22 22.88 -20.73
CA SER A 166 41.39 21.75 -21.17
C SER A 166 40.08 21.68 -20.40
N ALA A 167 40.13 21.85 -19.07
CA ALA A 167 38.97 21.90 -18.19
C ALA A 167 37.99 23.00 -18.63
N SER A 168 38.50 24.20 -18.96
CA SER A 168 37.67 25.32 -19.39
C SER A 168 36.97 25.04 -20.72
N ALA A 169 37.67 24.43 -21.68
CA ALA A 169 37.08 24.03 -22.95
C ALA A 169 35.99 22.96 -22.77
N ILE A 170 36.22 22.00 -21.87
CA ILE A 170 35.22 20.98 -21.51
C ILE A 170 34.00 21.62 -20.84
N CYS A 171 34.20 22.55 -19.92
CA CYS A 171 33.10 23.25 -19.23
C CYS A 171 32.19 24.00 -20.22
N HIS A 172 32.79 24.71 -21.18
CA HIS A 172 32.06 25.37 -22.25
C HIS A 172 31.23 24.39 -23.10
N ALA A 173 31.82 23.26 -23.52
CA ALA A 173 31.13 22.28 -24.36
C ALA A 173 29.97 21.56 -23.64
N LEU A 174 30.06 21.43 -22.32
CA LEU A 174 29.03 20.83 -21.47
C LEU A 174 27.98 21.84 -20.98
N GLY A 175 28.08 23.10 -21.40
CA GLY A 175 27.13 24.15 -21.03
C GLY A 175 27.13 24.47 -19.53
N PHE A 176 28.27 24.23 -18.85
CA PHE A 176 28.44 24.47 -17.42
C PHE A 176 27.41 23.75 -16.52
N LEU A 177 26.96 22.56 -16.94
CA LEU A 177 25.97 21.78 -16.19
C LEU A 177 26.67 20.87 -15.17
N PRO A 178 26.44 21.06 -13.85
CA PRO A 178 27.20 20.36 -12.80
C PRO A 178 27.25 18.84 -12.98
N LEU A 179 26.12 18.21 -13.27
CA LEU A 179 26.04 16.76 -13.44
C LEU A 179 26.88 16.26 -14.64
N ALA A 180 26.86 17.00 -15.76
CA ALA A 180 27.67 16.66 -16.92
C ALA A 180 29.18 16.83 -16.66
N LEU A 181 29.54 17.87 -15.88
CA LEU A 181 30.92 18.10 -15.44
C LEU A 181 31.42 16.99 -14.51
N VAL A 182 30.58 16.53 -13.58
CA VAL A 182 30.92 15.40 -12.70
C VAL A 182 31.14 14.13 -13.50
N HIS A 183 30.27 13.82 -14.49
CA HIS A 183 30.49 12.67 -15.38
C HIS A 183 31.80 12.79 -16.18
N ALA A 184 32.12 13.99 -16.66
CA ALA A 184 33.33 14.26 -17.41
C ALA A 184 34.59 14.07 -16.55
N GLY A 185 34.63 14.70 -15.37
CA GLY A 185 35.71 14.54 -14.41
C GLY A 185 35.89 13.08 -14.00
N LYS A 186 34.78 12.37 -13.74
CA LYS A 186 34.83 10.94 -13.40
C LYS A 186 35.37 10.07 -14.54
N SER A 187 35.04 10.40 -15.79
CA SER A 187 35.56 9.70 -16.96
C SER A 187 37.09 9.88 -17.10
N ILE A 188 37.59 11.06 -16.76
CA ILE A 188 39.02 11.38 -16.75
C ILE A 188 39.72 10.65 -15.61
N LEU A 189 39.17 10.70 -14.38
CA LEU A 189 39.69 9.99 -13.21
C LEU A 189 39.82 8.48 -13.45
N LEU A 190 38.84 7.88 -14.11
CA LEU A 190 38.85 6.46 -14.44
C LEU A 190 39.78 6.10 -15.61
N GLY A 191 40.48 7.09 -16.19
CA GLY A 191 41.40 6.89 -17.32
C GLY A 191 40.72 6.52 -18.62
N LEU A 192 39.40 6.74 -18.76
CA LEU A 192 38.67 6.44 -20.00
C LEU A 192 39.04 7.40 -21.13
N CYS A 193 39.47 8.61 -20.78
CA CYS A 193 39.94 9.64 -21.67
C CYS A 193 40.91 10.58 -20.94
N SER A 194 41.83 11.19 -21.68
CA SER A 194 42.66 12.28 -21.16
C SER A 194 41.90 13.62 -21.22
N TRP A 195 42.36 14.60 -20.44
CA TRP A 195 41.90 15.99 -20.51
C TRP A 195 41.85 16.53 -21.96
N ALA A 196 42.90 16.30 -22.75
CA ALA A 196 42.96 16.74 -24.15
C ALA A 196 42.06 15.90 -25.09
N GLY A 197 41.77 14.65 -24.73
CA GLY A 197 41.00 13.72 -25.56
C GLY A 197 39.49 13.78 -25.32
N TYR A 198 39.03 14.28 -24.18
CA TYR A 198 37.62 14.21 -23.74
C TYR A 198 36.65 14.76 -24.79
N LEU A 199 36.88 15.99 -25.26
CA LEU A 199 35.97 16.68 -26.20
C LEU A 199 35.72 15.88 -27.47
N LYS A 200 36.75 15.21 -27.99
CA LYS A 200 36.62 14.36 -29.18
C LYS A 200 35.67 13.17 -28.95
N PHE A 201 35.72 12.56 -27.76
CA PHE A 201 34.78 11.49 -27.40
C PHE A 201 33.38 12.04 -27.19
N TYR A 202 33.24 13.15 -26.47
CA TYR A 202 31.97 13.81 -26.22
C TYR A 202 31.25 14.20 -27.52
N GLU A 203 31.91 14.91 -28.42
CA GLU A 203 31.34 15.33 -29.72
C GLU A 203 30.86 14.15 -30.56
N ARG A 204 31.62 13.04 -30.55
CA ARG A 204 31.23 11.81 -31.24
C ARG A 204 29.91 11.25 -30.68
N GLN A 205 29.73 11.25 -29.35
CA GLN A 205 28.49 10.77 -28.74
C GLN A 205 27.32 11.72 -29.02
N VAL A 206 27.54 13.04 -28.93
CA VAL A 206 26.52 14.05 -29.27
C VAL A 206 25.97 13.82 -30.68
N GLU A 207 26.84 13.63 -31.67
CA GLU A 207 26.41 13.43 -33.05
C GLU A 207 25.68 12.10 -33.25
N ARG A 208 26.15 11.03 -32.59
CA ARG A 208 25.47 9.72 -32.60
C ARG A 208 24.04 9.81 -32.04
N ILE A 209 23.87 10.46 -30.89
CA ILE A 209 22.56 10.62 -30.24
C ILE A 209 21.62 11.45 -31.12
N ARG A 210 22.12 12.57 -31.69
CA ARG A 210 21.35 13.43 -32.60
C ARG A 210 20.91 12.68 -33.86
N ARG A 211 21.81 11.91 -34.47
CA ARG A 211 21.51 11.11 -35.66
C ARG A 211 20.41 10.09 -35.39
N ARG A 212 20.53 9.30 -34.31
CA ARG A 212 19.52 8.30 -33.93
C ARG A 212 18.15 8.93 -33.70
N ARG A 213 18.08 10.07 -33.00
CA ARG A 213 16.81 10.79 -32.78
C ARG A 213 16.15 11.25 -34.08
N ARG A 214 16.94 11.68 -35.08
CA ARG A 214 16.43 12.03 -36.42
C ARG A 214 15.86 10.81 -37.15
N GLU A 215 16.53 9.66 -37.05
CA GLU A 215 16.12 8.41 -37.70
C GLU A 215 14.85 7.80 -37.07
N SER A 216 14.63 7.96 -35.76
CA SER A 216 13.47 7.40 -35.05
C SER A 216 12.13 8.12 -35.28
N GLY A 217 12.09 9.18 -36.09
CA GLY A 217 10.82 9.82 -36.48
C GLY A 217 10.04 10.50 -35.35
N SER A 218 10.64 10.75 -34.18
CA SER A 218 10.01 11.43 -33.02
C SER A 218 9.72 12.93 -33.25
N GLY A 219 9.55 13.35 -34.51
CA GLY A 219 9.44 14.73 -34.95
C GLY A 219 8.10 15.43 -34.64
N ARG A 220 7.38 15.02 -33.59
CA ARG A 220 6.11 15.65 -33.18
C ARG A 220 6.14 16.47 -31.89
N SER A 221 7.27 16.57 -31.20
CA SER A 221 7.51 17.62 -30.20
C SER A 221 8.55 18.60 -30.72
N ARG A 222 8.07 19.64 -31.42
CA ARG A 222 8.86 20.77 -31.90
C ARG A 222 8.76 21.90 -30.85
N SER A 223 9.52 21.75 -29.75
CA SER A 223 9.96 22.87 -28.91
C SER A 223 11.10 22.39 -28.03
N GLU A 224 12.31 22.87 -28.30
CA GLU A 224 13.37 23.05 -27.29
C GLU A 224 13.58 21.91 -26.26
N GLU A 225 13.66 20.65 -26.69
CA GLU A 225 14.22 19.60 -25.83
C GLU A 225 15.72 19.87 -25.61
N ASN A 226 15.97 20.63 -24.54
CA ASN A 226 17.19 21.18 -23.97
C ASN A 226 18.52 20.60 -24.49
N SER A 227 19.36 21.50 -25.05
CA SER A 227 20.80 21.27 -25.24
C SER A 227 21.47 20.69 -23.98
N GLY A 228 20.97 21.04 -22.79
CA GLY A 228 21.49 20.52 -21.52
C GLY A 228 21.24 19.05 -21.24
N SER A 229 20.10 18.49 -21.67
CA SER A 229 19.85 17.04 -21.54
C SER A 229 20.79 16.24 -22.44
N ILE A 230 21.06 16.74 -23.66
CA ILE A 230 22.01 16.10 -24.58
C ILE A 230 23.42 16.11 -23.99
N ALA A 231 23.84 17.20 -23.34
CA ALA A 231 25.15 17.29 -22.70
C ALA A 231 25.30 16.29 -21.53
N VAL A 232 24.29 16.19 -20.66
CA VAL A 232 24.26 15.22 -19.55
C VAL A 232 24.27 13.77 -20.06
N PHE A 233 23.47 13.47 -21.09
CA PHE A 233 23.41 12.12 -21.65
C PHE A 233 24.69 11.72 -22.38
N SER A 234 25.27 12.63 -23.17
CA SER A 234 26.49 12.35 -23.93
C SER A 234 27.72 12.20 -23.02
N SER A 235 27.78 12.97 -21.93
CA SER A 235 28.85 12.84 -20.92
C SER A 235 28.70 11.53 -20.13
N TYR A 236 27.48 11.11 -19.80
CA TYR A 236 27.21 9.84 -19.14
C TYR A 236 27.48 8.62 -20.02
N GLU A 237 27.21 8.71 -21.33
CA GLU A 237 27.39 7.61 -22.28
C GLU A 237 28.83 7.08 -22.32
N ILE A 238 29.83 7.93 -22.05
CA ILE A 238 31.24 7.52 -21.93
C ILE A 238 31.43 6.53 -20.77
N LEU A 239 30.83 6.83 -19.61
CA LEU A 239 30.87 5.95 -18.44
C LEU A 239 30.13 4.64 -18.70
N TYR A 240 28.94 4.71 -19.33
CA TYR A 240 28.15 3.51 -19.65
C TYR A 240 28.86 2.59 -20.65
N GLN A 241 29.47 3.13 -21.71
CA GLN A 241 30.24 2.32 -22.67
C GLN A 241 31.43 1.62 -22.02
N SER A 242 32.03 2.23 -20.99
CA SER A 242 33.09 1.58 -20.21
C SER A 242 32.60 0.35 -19.44
N LEU A 243 31.32 0.33 -19.05
CA LEU A 243 30.70 -0.85 -18.43
C LEU A 243 30.52 -1.95 -19.47
N GLU A 244 29.88 -1.64 -20.60
CA GLU A 244 29.59 -2.60 -21.67
C GLU A 244 30.86 -3.20 -22.31
N ALA A 245 31.96 -2.45 -22.35
CA ALA A 245 33.21 -2.91 -22.95
C ALA A 245 33.92 -4.00 -22.13
N SER A 246 33.64 -4.12 -20.84
CA SER A 246 34.28 -5.09 -19.96
C SER A 246 33.62 -6.47 -20.06
N GLN A 247 34.42 -7.52 -20.21
CA GLN A 247 33.96 -8.91 -20.23
C GLN A 247 33.96 -9.57 -18.84
N ARG A 248 34.26 -8.81 -17.78
CA ARG A 248 34.23 -9.34 -16.40
C ARG A 248 32.79 -9.55 -15.96
N GLU A 249 32.53 -10.65 -15.24
CA GLU A 249 31.19 -11.00 -14.78
C GLU A 249 30.53 -9.88 -13.94
N SER A 250 31.26 -9.30 -12.98
CA SER A 250 30.76 -8.18 -12.17
C SER A 250 30.34 -6.94 -12.98
N PHE A 251 30.89 -6.74 -14.18
CA PHE A 251 30.49 -5.66 -15.08
C PHE A 251 29.25 -6.02 -15.89
N GLN A 252 29.13 -7.27 -16.35
CA GLN A 252 27.95 -7.77 -17.03
C GLN A 252 26.74 -7.72 -16.09
N ASP A 253 26.88 -8.21 -14.86
CA ASP A 253 25.86 -8.13 -13.83
C ASP A 253 25.50 -6.66 -13.51
N ALA A 254 26.50 -5.78 -13.43
CA ALA A 254 26.26 -4.34 -13.22
C ALA A 254 25.39 -3.73 -14.34
N VAL A 255 25.64 -4.09 -15.60
CA VAL A 255 24.82 -3.62 -16.73
C VAL A 255 23.38 -4.15 -16.64
N GLU A 256 23.19 -5.42 -16.31
CA GLU A 256 21.85 -5.99 -16.15
C GLU A 256 21.10 -5.36 -14.97
N LEU A 257 21.76 -5.18 -13.83
CA LEU A 257 21.17 -4.50 -12.66
C LEU A 257 20.83 -3.05 -12.97
N LEU A 258 21.69 -2.33 -13.68
CA LEU A 258 21.44 -0.94 -14.08
C LEU A 258 20.19 -0.86 -14.98
N ASN A 259 20.03 -1.80 -15.91
CA ASN A 259 18.82 -1.90 -16.72
C ASN A 259 17.59 -2.21 -15.87
N VAL A 260 17.67 -3.14 -14.92
CA VAL A 260 16.55 -3.42 -13.98
C VAL A 260 16.19 -2.19 -13.16
N PHE A 261 17.16 -1.52 -12.55
CA PHE A 261 16.96 -0.35 -11.69
C PHE A 261 16.32 0.81 -12.43
N SER A 262 16.62 0.95 -13.72
CA SER A 262 15.98 1.94 -14.58
C SER A 262 14.45 1.78 -14.70
N TYR A 263 13.90 0.58 -14.43
CA TYR A 263 12.46 0.28 -14.38
C TYR A 263 11.90 0.15 -12.97
N LEU A 264 12.72 0.27 -11.94
CA LEU A 264 12.29 0.44 -10.55
C LEU A 264 12.16 1.93 -10.23
N HIS A 265 11.51 2.28 -9.11
CA HIS A 265 11.62 3.65 -8.62
C HIS A 265 13.09 4.03 -8.39
N PHE A 266 13.46 5.26 -8.73
CA PHE A 266 14.85 5.73 -8.69
C PHE A 266 15.38 5.95 -7.26
N GLN A 267 14.53 5.88 -6.24
CA GLN A 267 14.93 5.93 -4.82
C GLN A 267 14.59 4.62 -4.12
N ASN A 268 15.27 4.36 -3.00
CA ASN A 268 15.04 3.23 -2.11
C ASN A 268 15.15 1.86 -2.81
N ILE A 269 16.07 1.70 -3.75
CA ILE A 269 16.35 0.40 -4.37
C ILE A 269 17.14 -0.42 -3.35
N ARG A 270 16.50 -1.41 -2.73
CA ARG A 270 17.12 -2.23 -1.68
C ARG A 270 17.73 -3.51 -2.24
N LEU A 271 18.90 -3.88 -1.73
CA LEU A 271 19.60 -5.12 -2.11
C LEU A 271 18.82 -6.38 -1.69
N ASP A 272 18.20 -6.36 -0.52
CA ASP A 272 17.45 -7.50 0.02
C ASP A 272 16.26 -7.91 -0.86
N ILE A 273 15.62 -6.97 -1.56
CA ILE A 273 14.56 -7.26 -2.55
C ILE A 273 15.09 -8.19 -3.64
N LEU A 274 16.32 -7.96 -4.11
CA LEU A 274 16.96 -8.78 -5.15
C LEU A 274 17.30 -10.17 -4.61
N ILE A 275 17.78 -10.26 -3.37
CA ILE A 275 18.06 -11.53 -2.69
C ILE A 275 16.76 -12.33 -2.51
N LEU A 276 15.69 -11.69 -2.03
CA LEU A 276 14.38 -12.29 -1.85
C LEU A 276 13.80 -12.81 -3.17
N ALA A 277 14.04 -12.13 -4.30
CA ALA A 277 13.62 -12.60 -5.63
C ALA A 277 14.24 -13.95 -6.02
N THR A 278 15.37 -14.31 -5.40
CA THR A 278 16.06 -15.57 -5.61
C THR A 278 15.65 -16.63 -4.58
N THR A 279 15.56 -16.26 -3.30
CA THR A 279 15.32 -17.21 -2.20
C THR A 279 13.84 -17.56 -2.00
N ASN A 280 12.90 -16.64 -2.21
CA ASN A 280 11.47 -16.88 -1.98
C ASN A 280 10.88 -18.01 -2.83
N PRO A 281 11.23 -18.18 -4.12
CA PRO A 281 10.77 -19.33 -4.91
C PRO A 281 11.19 -20.69 -4.32
N LEU A 282 12.35 -20.76 -3.66
CA LEU A 282 12.79 -21.97 -2.93
C LEU A 282 11.98 -22.16 -1.65
N ARG A 283 11.70 -21.07 -0.92
CA ARG A 283 10.81 -21.10 0.26
C ARG A 283 9.43 -21.63 -0.13
N GLU A 284 8.83 -21.10 -1.19
CA GLU A 284 7.54 -21.55 -1.74
C GLU A 284 7.58 -23.02 -2.20
N ALA A 285 8.70 -23.50 -2.73
CA ALA A 285 8.86 -24.92 -3.09
C ALA A 285 8.90 -25.81 -1.83
N SER A 286 9.73 -25.46 -0.84
CA SER A 286 9.88 -26.24 0.39
C SER A 286 8.59 -26.30 1.22
N VAL A 287 7.78 -25.23 1.22
CA VAL A 287 6.49 -25.23 1.90
C VAL A 287 5.47 -26.04 1.14
N ARG A 288 5.42 -25.97 -0.20
CA ARG A 288 4.54 -26.86 -0.98
C ARG A 288 4.84 -28.33 -0.73
N GLU A 289 6.10 -28.70 -0.55
CA GLU A 289 6.50 -30.06 -0.18
C GLU A 289 6.02 -30.42 1.24
N ARG A 290 6.19 -29.52 2.22
CA ARG A 290 5.68 -29.73 3.58
C ARG A 290 4.16 -29.81 3.64
N GLU A 291 3.44 -28.94 2.95
CA GLU A 291 1.98 -28.95 2.85
C GLU A 291 1.50 -30.23 2.16
N ALA A 292 2.21 -30.70 1.13
CA ALA A 292 1.90 -31.98 0.48
C ALA A 292 2.12 -33.16 1.44
N GLN A 293 3.21 -33.13 2.22
CA GLN A 293 3.52 -34.15 3.22
C GLN A 293 2.57 -34.11 4.41
N GLU A 294 2.16 -32.93 4.86
CA GLU A 294 1.14 -32.74 5.90
C GLU A 294 -0.22 -33.23 5.42
N ALA A 295 -0.59 -32.95 4.17
CA ALA A 295 -1.80 -33.47 3.57
C ALA A 295 -1.80 -35.01 3.49
N GLU A 296 -0.64 -35.61 3.21
CA GLU A 296 -0.45 -37.07 3.23
C GLU A 296 -0.52 -37.63 4.67
N ASN A 297 0.14 -36.98 5.63
CA ASN A 297 0.18 -37.38 7.04
C ASN A 297 -1.18 -37.30 7.74
N LEU A 298 -1.98 -36.28 7.41
CA LEU A 298 -3.33 -36.11 7.93
C LEU A 298 -4.32 -37.15 7.40
N GLN A 299 -3.87 -38.12 6.57
CA GLN A 299 -4.71 -39.09 5.88
C GLN A 299 -5.96 -38.40 5.31
N LEU A 300 -5.76 -37.23 4.69
CA LEU A 300 -6.81 -36.56 3.95
C LEU A 300 -7.12 -37.47 2.75
N ASN A 301 -7.93 -38.50 2.99
CA ASN A 301 -8.75 -39.15 1.99
C ASN A 301 -9.72 -38.06 1.52
N VAL A 302 -9.18 -37.08 0.79
CA VAL A 302 -9.97 -36.18 -0.04
C VAL A 302 -10.63 -37.13 -1.02
N PRO A 303 -11.95 -37.40 -0.92
CA PRO A 303 -12.62 -38.07 -2.01
C PRO A 303 -12.29 -37.23 -3.23
N HIS A 304 -11.50 -37.80 -4.15
CA HIS A 304 -11.18 -37.09 -5.36
C HIS A 304 -12.54 -36.80 -6.00
N PRO A 305 -12.83 -35.55 -6.40
CA PRO A 305 -14.05 -35.26 -7.14
C PRO A 305 -14.19 -36.33 -8.22
N ARG A 306 -15.40 -36.83 -8.48
CA ARG A 306 -15.63 -37.66 -9.67
C ARG A 306 -15.10 -36.86 -10.85
N LYS A 307 -13.87 -37.17 -11.31
CA LYS A 307 -13.18 -36.40 -12.33
C LYS A 307 -14.00 -36.56 -13.59
N THR A 308 -14.85 -35.59 -13.86
CA THR A 308 -15.59 -35.54 -15.11
C THR A 308 -14.56 -35.35 -16.21
N TRP A 309 -14.79 -35.95 -17.37
CA TRP A 309 -13.90 -35.81 -18.54
C TRP A 309 -13.51 -34.35 -18.84
N ARG A 310 -14.41 -33.39 -18.54
CA ARG A 310 -14.15 -31.96 -18.63
C ARG A 310 -13.05 -31.45 -17.68
N HIS A 311 -13.02 -31.92 -16.43
CA HIS A 311 -11.98 -31.56 -15.45
C HIS A 311 -10.61 -32.09 -15.88
N TRP A 312 -10.58 -33.35 -16.34
CA TRP A 312 -9.35 -33.94 -16.88
C TRP A 312 -8.83 -33.17 -18.10
N MET A 313 -9.71 -32.78 -19.03
CA MET A 313 -9.32 -31.95 -20.18
C MET A 313 -8.79 -30.57 -19.77
N ARG A 314 -9.37 -29.92 -18.75
CA ARG A 314 -8.87 -28.64 -18.22
C ARG A 314 -7.52 -28.78 -17.53
N GLU A 315 -7.34 -29.79 -16.68
CA GLU A 315 -6.04 -30.08 -16.04
C GLU A 315 -4.97 -30.41 -17.10
N LEU A 316 -5.32 -31.19 -18.11
CA LEU A 316 -4.41 -31.53 -19.21
C LEU A 316 -4.07 -30.28 -20.03
N ALA A 317 -5.06 -29.46 -20.40
CA ALA A 317 -4.84 -28.21 -21.11
C ALA A 317 -3.96 -27.23 -20.30
N ALA A 318 -4.20 -27.12 -18.99
CA ALA A 318 -3.38 -26.30 -18.10
C ALA A 318 -1.95 -26.84 -17.95
N ARG A 319 -1.76 -28.17 -17.90
CA ARG A 319 -0.43 -28.80 -17.92
C ARG A 319 0.29 -28.56 -19.25
N MET A 320 -0.39 -28.78 -20.37
CA MET A 320 0.15 -28.58 -21.72
C MET A 320 0.51 -27.11 -21.98
N LEU A 321 -0.32 -26.16 -21.54
CA LEU A 321 0.01 -24.73 -21.57
C LEU A 321 1.16 -24.40 -20.61
N GLY A 322 1.26 -25.07 -19.46
CA GLY A 322 2.39 -24.94 -18.53
C GLY A 322 3.73 -25.44 -19.09
N TYR A 323 3.74 -26.37 -20.05
CA TYR A 323 4.94 -26.81 -20.77
C TYR A 323 5.41 -25.80 -21.84
N LEU A 324 4.53 -24.90 -22.28
CA LEU A 324 4.82 -23.88 -23.29
C LEU A 324 5.31 -22.56 -22.69
N ASP A 325 5.29 -22.41 -21.36
CA ASP A 325 5.77 -21.21 -20.67
C ASP A 325 7.30 -21.24 -20.54
N THR A 326 7.99 -20.38 -21.29
CA THR A 326 9.40 -20.08 -21.03
C THR A 326 9.57 -19.47 -19.64
N PRO A 327 10.58 -19.88 -18.85
CA PRO A 327 10.81 -19.32 -17.53
C PRO A 327 10.94 -17.79 -17.60
N PRO A 328 10.36 -17.06 -16.63
CA PRO A 328 10.37 -15.61 -16.67
C PRO A 328 11.81 -15.09 -16.67
N PRO A 329 12.15 -14.12 -17.54
CA PRO A 329 13.50 -13.62 -17.63
C PRO A 329 13.91 -12.93 -16.32
N LEU A 330 15.15 -13.19 -15.90
CA LEU A 330 15.79 -12.65 -14.70
C LEU A 330 17.22 -12.23 -15.01
N PRO A 331 17.80 -11.29 -14.25
CA PRO A 331 19.23 -11.00 -14.34
C PRO A 331 20.06 -12.24 -14.04
N ALA A 332 21.19 -12.41 -14.72
CA ALA A 332 22.10 -13.54 -14.55
C ALA A 332 22.50 -13.74 -13.08
N ALA A 333 22.81 -12.64 -12.39
CA ALA A 333 23.13 -12.61 -10.96
C ALA A 333 22.04 -13.15 -10.03
N LEU A 334 20.78 -13.23 -10.48
CA LEU A 334 19.65 -13.73 -9.69
C LEU A 334 19.20 -15.14 -10.10
N ARG A 335 19.87 -15.74 -11.09
CA ARG A 335 19.59 -17.11 -11.50
C ARG A 335 20.29 -18.08 -10.55
N ASN A 336 19.70 -19.25 -10.36
CA ASN A 336 20.32 -20.35 -9.63
C ASN A 336 20.71 -21.44 -10.64
N PRO A 337 21.83 -21.27 -11.39
CA PRO A 337 22.25 -22.24 -12.40
C PRO A 337 22.71 -23.56 -11.78
N ASP A 338 23.26 -23.51 -10.56
CA ASP A 338 23.92 -24.64 -9.91
C ASP A 338 23.03 -25.40 -8.92
N GLY A 339 21.75 -25.04 -8.83
CA GLY A 339 20.79 -25.69 -7.95
C GLY A 339 21.12 -25.55 -6.46
N LEU A 340 21.82 -24.48 -6.07
CA LEU A 340 22.19 -24.19 -4.68
C LEU A 340 20.94 -24.04 -3.81
N SER A 341 21.05 -24.44 -2.54
CA SER A 341 19.93 -24.39 -1.59
C SER A 341 20.14 -23.32 -0.52
N GLY A 342 19.02 -22.74 -0.07
CA GLY A 342 18.92 -21.92 1.14
C GLY A 342 20.00 -20.83 1.29
N SER A 343 20.69 -20.85 2.42
CA SER A 343 21.67 -19.84 2.83
C SER A 343 22.93 -19.79 1.94
N VAL A 344 23.28 -20.90 1.28
CA VAL A 344 24.44 -20.93 0.37
C VAL A 344 24.15 -20.09 -0.88
N LEU A 345 22.94 -20.25 -1.43
CA LEU A 345 22.51 -19.42 -2.57
C LEU A 345 22.41 -17.95 -2.18
N GLU A 346 21.89 -17.67 -0.99
CA GLU A 346 21.81 -16.30 -0.46
C GLU A 346 23.19 -15.64 -0.36
N GLY A 347 24.17 -16.35 0.22
CA GLY A 347 25.55 -15.86 0.33
C GLY A 347 26.20 -15.60 -1.03
N GLU A 348 26.07 -16.53 -1.98
CA GLU A 348 26.62 -16.40 -3.33
C GLU A 348 26.01 -15.20 -4.08
N VAL A 349 24.68 -15.10 -4.07
CA VAL A 349 23.95 -13.99 -4.69
C VAL A 349 24.33 -12.67 -4.03
N HIS A 350 24.45 -12.63 -2.71
CA HIS A 350 24.86 -11.44 -1.98
C HIS A 350 26.25 -10.95 -2.42
N VAL A 351 27.24 -11.85 -2.52
CA VAL A 351 28.60 -11.53 -2.98
C VAL A 351 28.56 -10.97 -4.39
N ARG A 352 27.90 -11.69 -5.30
CA ARG A 352 27.82 -11.31 -6.72
C ARG A 352 27.14 -9.95 -6.93
N LEU A 353 26.02 -9.71 -6.24
CA LEU A 353 25.33 -8.42 -6.26
C LEU A 353 26.18 -7.31 -5.65
N SER A 354 26.90 -7.59 -4.56
CA SER A 354 27.78 -6.62 -3.91
C SER A 354 28.92 -6.17 -4.83
N GLU A 355 29.50 -7.08 -5.61
CA GLU A 355 30.54 -6.75 -6.59
C GLU A 355 29.99 -5.89 -7.74
N ALA A 356 28.82 -6.25 -8.27
CA ALA A 356 28.17 -5.47 -9.32
C ALA A 356 27.79 -4.06 -8.83
N LEU A 357 27.26 -3.93 -7.60
CA LEU A 357 26.92 -2.65 -7.00
C LEU A 357 28.16 -1.79 -6.71
N LYS A 358 29.28 -2.38 -6.29
CA LYS A 358 30.57 -1.66 -6.17
C LYS A 358 31.02 -1.10 -7.51
N VAL A 359 30.86 -1.84 -8.62
CA VAL A 359 31.16 -1.35 -9.97
C VAL A 359 30.28 -0.14 -10.32
N LEU A 360 28.97 -0.22 -10.07
CA LEU A 360 28.04 0.88 -10.32
C LEU A 360 28.33 2.14 -9.48
N LEU A 361 28.64 1.97 -8.19
CA LEU A 361 29.02 3.05 -7.28
C LEU A 361 30.33 3.72 -7.71
N SER A 362 31.34 2.93 -8.07
CA SER A 362 32.67 3.44 -8.46
C SER A 362 32.63 4.35 -9.70
N ARG A 363 31.58 4.25 -10.50
CA ARG A 363 31.35 5.00 -11.74
C ARG A 363 30.18 5.98 -11.65
N SER A 364 29.66 6.21 -10.45
CA SER A 364 28.58 7.18 -10.18
C SER A 364 27.27 6.89 -10.95
N HIS A 365 27.00 5.62 -11.30
CA HIS A 365 25.73 5.23 -11.91
C HIS A 365 24.59 5.16 -10.88
N ILE A 366 24.93 4.87 -9.63
CA ILE A 366 24.03 4.83 -8.47
C ILE A 366 24.70 5.55 -7.29
N MET A 367 23.88 5.94 -6.31
CA MET A 367 24.32 6.55 -5.05
C MET A 367 23.80 5.73 -3.87
N LYS A 368 24.63 5.55 -2.84
CA LYS A 368 24.22 4.90 -1.59
C LYS A 368 23.53 5.95 -0.70
N GLN A 369 22.31 5.67 -0.24
CA GLN A 369 21.52 6.62 0.57
C GLN A 369 21.99 6.68 2.02
N ASP A 370 22.37 5.54 2.59
CA ASP A 370 22.92 5.42 3.95
C ASP A 370 24.22 4.59 3.90
N ARG A 371 25.18 4.87 4.79
CA ARG A 371 26.37 4.05 4.96
C ARG A 371 26.04 2.67 5.54
N LEU A 372 25.02 2.58 6.41
CA LEU A 372 24.68 1.38 7.17
C LEU A 372 23.67 0.46 6.47
N GLU A 373 22.75 1.02 5.69
CA GLU A 373 21.71 0.25 4.99
C GLU A 373 22.05 0.08 3.51
N ASP A 374 21.78 -1.10 2.94
CA ASP A 374 22.00 -1.39 1.51
C ASP A 374 20.87 -0.86 0.63
N ARG A 375 20.67 0.46 0.73
CA ARG A 375 19.73 1.27 -0.07
C ARG A 375 20.46 2.11 -1.09
N TYR A 376 19.98 2.02 -2.34
CA TYR A 376 20.56 2.68 -3.48
C TYR A 376 19.55 3.61 -4.15
N SER A 377 20.08 4.60 -4.85
CA SER A 377 19.30 5.53 -5.66
C SER A 377 19.99 5.82 -6.98
N MET A 378 19.22 6.26 -7.96
CA MET A 378 19.69 6.72 -9.26
C MET A 378 19.35 8.18 -9.45
N GLN A 379 20.24 8.91 -10.11
CA GLN A 379 19.94 10.26 -10.58
C GLN A 379 18.79 10.20 -11.61
N PRO A 380 17.71 11.00 -11.49
CA PRO A 380 16.53 10.89 -12.36
C PRO A 380 16.83 10.98 -13.86
N LEU A 381 17.75 11.87 -14.25
CA LEU A 381 18.18 11.99 -15.66
C LEU A 381 18.92 10.74 -16.15
N VAL A 382 19.75 10.14 -15.30
CA VAL A 382 20.46 8.90 -15.60
C VAL A 382 19.50 7.73 -15.69
N HIS A 383 18.56 7.64 -14.74
CA HIS A 383 17.49 6.65 -14.69
C HIS A 383 16.65 6.65 -15.98
N LYS A 384 16.22 7.83 -16.43
CA LYS A 384 15.51 7.99 -17.70
C LYS A 384 16.38 7.61 -18.90
N TRP A 385 17.64 8.06 -18.93
CA TRP A 385 18.55 7.78 -20.03
C TRP A 385 18.80 6.29 -20.23
N VAL A 386 19.03 5.53 -19.15
CA VAL A 386 19.27 4.08 -19.26
C VAL A 386 18.08 3.37 -19.91
N ARG A 387 16.83 3.72 -19.53
CA ARG A 387 15.63 3.15 -20.15
C ARG A 387 15.44 3.57 -21.61
N GLU A 388 15.76 4.81 -21.93
CA GLU A 388 15.41 5.45 -23.21
C GLU A 388 16.63 5.67 -24.11
N ARG A 389 17.71 4.93 -23.85
CA ARG A 389 18.97 5.03 -24.59
C ARG A 389 18.71 4.85 -26.10
N PRO A 390 19.37 5.62 -27.00
CA PRO A 390 19.09 5.60 -28.43
C PRO A 390 19.22 4.22 -29.10
N ASP A 391 20.06 3.34 -28.56
CA ASP A 391 20.24 1.98 -29.09
C ASP A 391 19.33 0.95 -28.43
N MET A 392 18.54 1.34 -27.41
CA MET A 392 17.58 0.46 -26.75
C MET A 392 16.24 0.46 -27.50
N SER A 393 16.02 -0.59 -28.29
CA SER A 393 14.75 -0.79 -29.01
C SER A 393 13.55 -0.93 -28.07
N THR A 394 12.34 -0.61 -28.55
CA THR A 394 11.10 -0.79 -27.76
C THR A 394 10.93 -2.23 -27.26
N SER A 395 11.40 -3.23 -28.01
CA SER A 395 11.40 -4.64 -27.60
C SER A 395 12.36 -4.91 -26.44
N GLN A 396 13.56 -4.33 -26.45
CA GLN A 396 14.49 -4.41 -25.32
C GLN A 396 13.95 -3.68 -24.08
N GLN A 397 13.29 -2.54 -24.28
CA GLN A 397 12.61 -1.83 -23.19
C GLN A 397 11.53 -2.72 -22.54
N ALA A 398 10.70 -3.39 -23.36
CA ALA A 398 9.72 -4.34 -22.85
C ALA A 398 10.37 -5.52 -22.10
N LEU A 399 11.49 -6.05 -22.60
CA LEU A 399 12.21 -7.13 -21.95
C LEU A 399 12.70 -6.71 -20.57
N TRP A 400 13.41 -5.59 -20.45
CA TRP A 400 13.93 -5.12 -19.16
C TRP A 400 12.83 -4.69 -18.18
N CYS A 401 11.75 -4.10 -18.69
CA CYS A 401 10.55 -3.83 -17.90
C CYS A 401 9.93 -5.14 -17.36
N GLN A 402 9.91 -6.20 -18.17
CA GLN A 402 9.46 -7.51 -17.72
C GLN A 402 10.41 -8.12 -16.68
N VAL A 403 11.72 -8.05 -16.90
CA VAL A 403 12.74 -8.54 -15.96
C VAL A 403 12.57 -7.84 -14.60
N ALA A 404 12.43 -6.51 -14.58
CA ALA A 404 12.23 -5.76 -13.34
C ALA A 404 10.94 -6.14 -12.61
N ALA A 405 9.82 -6.28 -13.34
CA ALA A 405 8.56 -6.72 -12.75
C ALA A 405 8.65 -8.15 -12.20
N ASN A 406 9.37 -9.04 -12.88
CA ASN A 406 9.59 -10.41 -12.44
C ASN A 406 10.43 -10.48 -11.17
N THR A 407 11.48 -9.65 -11.08
CA THR A 407 12.29 -9.52 -9.88
C THR A 407 11.42 -9.08 -8.70
N LEU A 408 10.61 -8.02 -8.86
CA LEU A 408 9.67 -7.57 -7.83
C LEU A 408 8.62 -8.62 -7.47
N ALA A 409 8.05 -9.30 -8.46
CA ALA A 409 7.06 -10.33 -8.20
C ALA A 409 7.68 -11.50 -7.43
N ARG A 410 8.87 -11.97 -7.80
CA ARG A 410 9.51 -13.08 -7.07
C ARG A 410 9.93 -12.71 -5.66
N SER A 411 10.19 -11.44 -5.36
CA SER A 411 10.48 -10.99 -4.00
C SER A 411 9.23 -10.96 -3.10
N ILE A 412 8.03 -11.20 -3.64
CA ILE A 412 6.77 -11.21 -2.91
C ILE A 412 6.26 -12.64 -2.74
N LEU A 413 6.15 -13.08 -1.48
CA LEU A 413 5.50 -14.35 -1.15
C LEU A 413 3.98 -14.23 -1.28
N LEU A 414 3.30 -15.34 -1.56
CA LEU A 414 1.84 -15.46 -1.45
C LEU A 414 1.45 -16.21 -0.16
N PRO A 415 0.29 -15.94 0.45
CA PRO A 415 -0.14 -16.62 1.67
C PRO A 415 -0.19 -18.14 1.50
N PRO A 416 0.14 -18.93 2.55
CA PRO A 416 0.35 -18.51 3.94
C PRO A 416 1.77 -17.99 4.26
N LEU A 417 2.65 -17.88 3.25
CA LEU A 417 4.00 -17.38 3.44
C LEU A 417 4.04 -15.84 3.48
N GLY A 418 5.04 -15.31 4.16
CA GLY A 418 5.28 -13.87 4.22
C GLY A 418 4.43 -13.14 5.25
N ASP A 419 3.81 -13.83 6.20
CA ASP A 419 2.89 -13.20 7.16
C ASP A 419 3.55 -12.66 8.43
N THR A 420 4.88 -12.79 8.56
CA THR A 420 5.61 -12.10 9.62
C THR A 420 5.56 -10.58 9.43
N GLU A 421 5.70 -9.86 10.53
CA GLU A 421 5.52 -8.42 10.52
C GLU A 421 6.61 -7.68 9.74
N ASP A 422 7.88 -8.07 9.92
CA ASP A 422 9.00 -7.48 9.19
C ASP A 422 8.88 -7.71 7.67
N GLU A 423 8.35 -8.86 7.26
CA GLU A 423 8.10 -9.16 5.85
C GLU A 423 6.94 -8.31 5.29
N ARG A 424 5.88 -8.05 6.07
CA ARG A 424 4.78 -7.15 5.68
C ARG A 424 5.27 -5.72 5.52
N ARG A 425 6.03 -5.20 6.50
CA ARG A 425 6.63 -3.86 6.43
C ARG A 425 7.53 -3.71 5.20
N THR A 426 8.43 -4.65 5.00
CA THR A 426 9.35 -4.66 3.84
C THR A 426 8.59 -4.69 2.51
N ARG A 427 7.51 -5.48 2.44
CA ARG A 427 6.67 -5.56 1.23
C ARG A 427 5.94 -4.26 0.89
N ARG A 428 5.45 -3.52 1.88
CA ARG A 428 4.77 -2.22 1.65
C ARG A 428 5.72 -1.20 1.01
N GLU A 429 7.02 -1.26 1.32
CA GLU A 429 8.03 -0.41 0.67
C GLU A 429 8.22 -0.71 -0.82
N LEU A 430 7.67 -1.81 -1.36
CA LEU A 430 7.70 -2.14 -2.79
C LEU A 430 6.67 -1.36 -3.61
N LEU A 431 5.66 -0.77 -2.98
CA LEU A 431 4.55 -0.10 -3.67
C LEU A 431 5.04 0.95 -4.69
N PRO A 432 6.03 1.82 -4.37
CA PRO A 432 6.62 2.71 -5.37
C PRO A 432 7.19 1.93 -6.57
N HIS A 433 8.03 0.92 -6.34
CA HIS A 433 8.66 0.19 -7.44
C HIS A 433 7.62 -0.49 -8.35
N ILE A 434 6.57 -1.08 -7.77
CA ILE A 434 5.45 -1.71 -8.49
C ILE A 434 4.70 -0.68 -9.35
N ASN A 435 4.34 0.47 -8.78
CA ASN A 435 3.65 1.53 -9.51
C ASN A 435 4.49 2.07 -10.67
N HIS A 436 5.81 2.15 -10.48
CA HIS A 436 6.72 2.65 -11.51
C HIS A 436 6.83 1.65 -12.67
N VAL A 437 7.09 0.38 -12.39
CA VAL A 437 7.24 -0.64 -13.43
C VAL A 437 5.95 -0.82 -14.24
N ARG A 438 4.78 -0.75 -13.59
CA ARG A 438 3.48 -0.80 -14.28
C ARG A 438 3.28 0.38 -15.21
N THR A 439 3.59 1.60 -14.76
CA THR A 439 3.50 2.81 -15.59
C THR A 439 4.45 2.73 -16.80
N CYS A 440 5.69 2.29 -16.59
CA CYS A 440 6.64 2.06 -17.69
C CYS A 440 6.12 1.03 -18.70
N ARG A 441 5.50 -0.06 -18.23
CA ARG A 441 4.91 -1.08 -19.09
C ARG A 441 3.78 -0.53 -19.95
N GLU A 442 2.88 0.25 -19.37
CA GLU A 442 1.78 0.92 -20.08
C GLU A 442 2.32 1.84 -21.20
N LEU A 443 3.32 2.66 -20.90
CA LEU A 443 3.97 3.55 -21.87
C LEU A 443 4.69 2.78 -23.00
N ILE A 444 5.32 1.65 -22.68
CA ILE A 444 5.95 0.79 -23.70
C ILE A 444 4.88 0.17 -24.59
N PHE A 445 3.80 -0.34 -23.99
CA PHE A 445 2.71 -0.97 -24.72
C PHE A 445 2.04 0.00 -25.69
N HIS A 446 1.72 1.21 -25.24
CA HIS A 446 1.17 2.27 -26.10
C HIS A 446 2.08 2.56 -27.31
N ARG A 447 3.39 2.74 -27.08
CA ARG A 447 4.36 2.96 -28.17
C ARG A 447 4.45 1.76 -29.12
N MET A 448 4.32 0.53 -28.62
CA MET A 448 4.26 -0.65 -29.46
C MET A 448 3.01 -0.66 -30.35
N GLU A 449 1.85 -0.24 -29.84
CA GLU A 449 0.61 -0.13 -30.61
C GLU A 449 0.71 0.95 -31.69
N GLU A 450 1.23 2.13 -31.37
CA GLU A 450 1.48 3.19 -32.36
C GLU A 450 2.45 2.74 -33.46
N ASN A 451 3.54 2.06 -33.08
CA ASN A 451 4.50 1.47 -34.01
C ASN A 451 3.88 0.37 -34.88
N ARG A 452 2.84 -0.34 -34.39
CA ARG A 452 2.08 -1.30 -35.20
C ARG A 452 1.13 -0.59 -36.16
N ALA A 453 0.41 0.44 -35.69
CA ALA A 453 -0.55 1.20 -36.48
C ALA A 453 0.09 1.95 -37.66
N SER A 454 1.34 2.39 -37.49
CA SER A 454 2.13 3.08 -38.52
C SER A 454 2.74 2.14 -39.58
N ARG A 455 2.74 0.82 -39.40
CA ARG A 455 3.26 -0.14 -40.39
C ARG A 455 2.23 -0.41 -41.49
N ARG A 456 2.62 -0.14 -42.75
CA ARG A 456 1.77 -0.25 -43.96
C ARG A 456 1.26 -1.68 -44.28
N ASN A 457 1.85 -2.74 -43.73
CA ASN A 457 1.44 -4.13 -44.00
C ASN A 457 0.65 -4.74 -42.83
N LYS A 458 -0.69 -4.69 -42.93
CA LYS A 458 -1.66 -5.36 -42.04
C LYS A 458 -1.75 -6.89 -42.21
N LEU A 459 -0.93 -7.47 -43.10
CA LEU A 459 -1.08 -8.85 -43.60
C LEU A 459 -0.49 -9.95 -42.72
N TRP A 460 0.31 -9.60 -41.70
CA TRP A 460 0.84 -10.62 -40.79
C TRP A 460 -0.02 -10.71 -39.52
N PRO A 461 -0.71 -11.83 -39.26
CA PRO A 461 -1.42 -12.02 -38.00
C PRO A 461 -0.38 -12.08 -36.89
N VAL A 462 -0.31 -11.01 -36.09
CA VAL A 462 0.51 -11.00 -34.88
C VAL A 462 -0.24 -11.83 -33.85
N LEU A 463 0.34 -12.95 -33.42
CA LEU A 463 -0.10 -13.66 -32.23
C LEU A 463 -0.08 -12.66 -31.07
N ASN A 464 -1.26 -12.18 -30.68
CA ASN A 464 -1.38 -11.38 -29.47
C ASN A 464 -0.94 -12.29 -28.33
N ARG A 465 0.10 -11.91 -27.57
CA ARG A 465 0.48 -12.66 -26.38
C ARG A 465 -0.67 -12.51 -25.41
N GLY A 466 -1.54 -13.51 -25.36
CA GLY A 466 -2.67 -13.55 -24.45
C GLY A 466 -2.19 -13.46 -23.00
N PHE A 467 -3.10 -13.07 -22.10
CA PHE A 467 -2.84 -13.07 -20.68
C PHE A 467 -2.37 -14.46 -20.23
N SER A 468 -1.16 -14.55 -19.68
CA SER A 468 -0.47 -15.80 -19.39
C SER A 468 -0.54 -16.17 -17.90
N ARG A 469 -0.12 -17.40 -17.56
CA ARG A 469 0.03 -17.81 -16.16
C ARG A 469 1.03 -16.92 -15.40
N HIS A 470 2.06 -16.47 -16.10
CA HIS A 470 3.06 -15.57 -15.54
C HIS A 470 2.45 -14.20 -15.19
N ASP A 471 1.65 -13.63 -16.08
CA ASP A 471 0.93 -12.37 -15.82
C ASP A 471 -0.04 -12.52 -14.65
N ALA A 472 -0.78 -13.64 -14.61
CA ALA A 472 -1.68 -13.94 -13.50
C ALA A 472 -0.95 -13.99 -12.15
N ASN A 473 0.24 -14.60 -12.12
CA ASN A 473 1.03 -14.69 -10.90
C ASN A 473 1.60 -13.32 -10.48
N GLU A 474 2.14 -12.56 -11.43
CA GLU A 474 2.61 -11.19 -11.18
C GLU A 474 1.50 -10.31 -10.59
N LEU A 475 0.32 -10.30 -11.23
CA LEU A 475 -0.82 -9.51 -10.77
C LEU A 475 -1.34 -9.97 -9.40
N ALA A 476 -1.35 -11.29 -9.13
CA ALA A 476 -1.74 -11.79 -7.81
C ALA A 476 -0.82 -11.23 -6.71
N ARG A 477 0.50 -11.21 -6.96
CA ARG A 477 1.49 -10.70 -6.01
C ARG A 477 1.42 -9.19 -5.84
N PHE A 478 1.27 -8.43 -6.92
CA PHE A 478 1.09 -6.98 -6.83
C PHE A 478 -0.23 -6.63 -6.12
N SER A 479 -1.30 -7.37 -6.37
CA SER A 479 -2.59 -7.15 -5.70
C SER A 479 -2.52 -7.34 -4.18
N ARG A 480 -1.63 -8.23 -3.70
CA ARG A 480 -1.36 -8.39 -2.27
C ARG A 480 -0.80 -7.10 -1.67
N ILE A 481 0.15 -6.45 -2.34
CA ILE A 481 0.74 -5.19 -1.87
C ILE A 481 -0.29 -4.07 -1.84
N TYR A 482 -1.10 -3.93 -2.91
CA TYR A 482 -2.18 -2.95 -2.93
C TYR A 482 -3.15 -3.16 -1.77
N SER A 483 -3.57 -4.41 -1.53
CA SER A 483 -4.46 -4.75 -0.40
C SER A 483 -3.82 -4.46 0.96
N GLU A 484 -2.54 -4.82 1.16
CA GLU A 484 -1.80 -4.58 2.41
C GLU A 484 -1.58 -3.08 2.68
N CYS A 485 -1.60 -2.24 1.63
CA CYS A 485 -1.49 -0.78 1.71
C CYS A 485 -2.85 -0.06 1.79
N GLY A 486 -3.98 -0.77 1.80
CA GLY A 486 -5.33 -0.16 1.83
C GLY A 486 -5.86 0.29 0.47
N LEU A 487 -5.13 0.03 -0.62
CA LEU A 487 -5.53 0.38 -1.99
C LEU A 487 -6.45 -0.71 -2.58
N PHE A 488 -7.62 -0.88 -1.97
CA PHE A 488 -8.52 -2.01 -2.24
C PHE A 488 -9.13 -1.99 -3.65
N HIS A 489 -9.34 -0.81 -4.25
CA HIS A 489 -9.82 -0.71 -5.64
C HIS A 489 -8.78 -1.25 -6.64
N ASP A 490 -7.52 -0.86 -6.50
CA ASP A 490 -6.42 -1.35 -7.36
C ASP A 490 -6.22 -2.86 -7.15
N ALA A 491 -6.28 -3.31 -5.90
CA ALA A 491 -6.20 -4.73 -5.57
C ALA A 491 -7.32 -5.52 -6.26
N LEU A 492 -8.57 -5.05 -6.17
CA LEU A 492 -9.73 -5.70 -6.76
C LEU A 492 -9.63 -5.80 -8.29
N GLU A 493 -9.12 -4.76 -8.96
CA GLU A 493 -8.94 -4.76 -10.40
C GLU A 493 -7.99 -5.89 -10.84
N LEU A 494 -6.84 -6.00 -10.17
CA LEU A 494 -5.85 -7.03 -10.45
C LEU A 494 -6.37 -8.43 -10.12
N GLN A 495 -6.97 -8.61 -8.93
CA GLN A 495 -7.51 -9.89 -8.49
C GLN A 495 -8.64 -10.37 -9.41
N SER A 496 -9.47 -9.47 -9.94
CA SER A 496 -10.55 -9.81 -10.87
C SER A 496 -10.01 -10.35 -12.20
N LYS A 497 -8.93 -9.75 -12.72
CA LYS A 497 -8.23 -10.26 -13.92
C LYS A 497 -7.63 -11.65 -13.67
N VAL A 498 -6.99 -11.84 -12.52
CA VAL A 498 -6.44 -13.15 -12.10
C VAL A 498 -7.55 -14.19 -11.98
N ARG A 499 -8.66 -13.86 -11.28
CA ARG A 499 -9.81 -14.76 -11.11
C ARG A 499 -10.40 -15.17 -12.45
N SER A 500 -10.62 -14.22 -13.36
CA SER A 500 -11.17 -14.49 -14.69
C SER A 500 -10.29 -15.49 -15.46
N PHE A 501 -8.98 -15.26 -15.47
CA PHE A 501 -8.03 -16.17 -16.11
C PHE A 501 -8.00 -17.56 -15.46
N VAL A 502 -7.89 -17.63 -14.14
CA VAL A 502 -7.80 -18.90 -13.40
C VAL A 502 -9.08 -19.72 -13.58
N ASN A 503 -10.27 -19.08 -13.49
CA ASN A 503 -11.55 -19.75 -13.72
C ASN A 503 -11.69 -20.25 -15.17
N ALA A 504 -11.26 -19.45 -16.16
CA ALA A 504 -11.29 -19.86 -17.57
C ALA A 504 -10.39 -21.07 -17.84
N MET A 505 -9.23 -21.11 -17.19
CA MET A 505 -8.23 -22.16 -17.39
C MET A 505 -8.53 -23.46 -16.62
N LEU A 506 -8.89 -23.34 -15.34
CA LEU A 506 -8.97 -24.49 -14.42
C LEU A 506 -10.41 -24.90 -14.09
N GLY A 507 -11.39 -24.01 -14.29
CA GLY A 507 -12.76 -24.18 -13.80
C GLY A 507 -12.95 -23.63 -12.39
N GLU A 508 -14.18 -23.29 -12.03
CA GLU A 508 -14.51 -22.65 -10.73
C GLU A 508 -14.36 -23.60 -9.53
N ASP A 509 -14.44 -24.91 -9.76
CA ASP A 509 -14.28 -25.98 -8.78
C ASP A 509 -12.83 -26.28 -8.39
N HIS A 510 -11.87 -25.69 -9.12
CA HIS A 510 -10.46 -25.89 -8.82
C HIS A 510 -10.03 -25.13 -7.54
N PRO A 511 -9.22 -25.73 -6.64
CA PRO A 511 -8.75 -25.09 -5.40
C PRO A 511 -8.16 -23.68 -5.57
N LEU A 512 -7.37 -23.44 -6.62
CA LEU A 512 -6.83 -22.11 -6.92
C LEU A 512 -7.92 -21.10 -7.31
N SER A 513 -8.95 -21.52 -8.05
CA SER A 513 -10.10 -20.69 -8.44
C SER A 513 -10.91 -20.28 -7.22
N ILE A 514 -11.11 -21.22 -6.29
CA ILE A 514 -11.73 -20.96 -4.99
C ILE A 514 -10.88 -19.97 -4.18
N LYS A 515 -9.56 -20.19 -4.06
CA LYS A 515 -8.67 -19.30 -3.31
C LYS A 515 -8.70 -17.86 -3.82
N ILE A 516 -8.57 -17.64 -5.14
CA ILE A 516 -8.65 -16.27 -5.69
C ILE A 516 -10.07 -15.68 -5.56
N THR A 517 -11.12 -16.50 -5.61
CA THR A 517 -12.50 -16.03 -5.36
C THR A 517 -12.67 -15.54 -3.93
N LEU A 518 -12.10 -16.24 -2.94
CA LEU A 518 -12.11 -15.81 -1.54
C LEU A 518 -11.31 -14.53 -1.31
N VAL A 519 -10.16 -14.37 -1.98
CA VAL A 519 -9.37 -13.13 -1.94
C VAL A 519 -10.18 -11.95 -2.48
N VAL A 520 -10.84 -12.12 -3.64
CA VAL A 520 -11.73 -11.10 -4.21
C VAL A 520 -12.88 -10.77 -3.25
N ALA A 521 -13.51 -11.78 -2.63
CA ALA A 521 -14.57 -11.56 -1.65
C ALA A 521 -14.07 -10.76 -0.44
N GLY A 522 -12.88 -11.06 0.08
CA GLY A 522 -12.24 -10.29 1.15
C GLY A 522 -12.04 -8.82 0.77
N THR A 523 -11.50 -8.54 -0.41
CA THR A 523 -11.33 -7.15 -0.88
C THR A 523 -12.67 -6.44 -1.13
N LEU A 524 -13.72 -7.15 -1.53
CA LEU A 524 -15.07 -6.59 -1.63
C LEU A 524 -15.66 -6.21 -0.26
N TRP A 525 -15.37 -6.98 0.79
CA TRP A 525 -15.73 -6.61 2.17
C TRP A 525 -15.07 -5.30 2.60
N GLU A 526 -13.78 -5.13 2.33
CA GLU A 526 -13.03 -3.89 2.62
C GLU A 526 -13.57 -2.68 1.82
N LEU A 527 -14.22 -2.92 0.68
CA LEU A 527 -14.89 -1.88 -0.13
C LEU A 527 -16.36 -1.67 0.26
N SER A 528 -16.83 -2.26 1.36
CA SER A 528 -18.23 -2.25 1.79
C SER A 528 -19.22 -2.80 0.74
N ARG A 529 -18.76 -3.68 -0.16
CA ARG A 529 -19.56 -4.41 -1.17
C ARG A 529 -19.97 -5.80 -0.66
N ALA A 530 -20.60 -5.80 0.52
CA ALA A 530 -20.95 -6.99 1.30
C ALA A 530 -21.82 -8.02 0.55
N ALA A 531 -22.79 -7.54 -0.24
CA ALA A 531 -23.70 -8.42 -0.99
C ALA A 531 -22.94 -9.27 -2.02
N GLU A 532 -22.10 -8.63 -2.85
CA GLU A 532 -21.28 -9.30 -3.86
C GLU A 532 -20.26 -10.25 -3.21
N ALA A 533 -19.63 -9.81 -2.10
CA ALA A 533 -18.69 -10.64 -1.37
C ALA A 533 -19.34 -11.94 -0.84
N THR A 534 -20.52 -11.80 -0.24
CA THR A 534 -21.28 -12.93 0.32
C THR A 534 -21.77 -13.87 -0.77
N GLU A 535 -22.26 -13.34 -1.90
CA GLU A 535 -22.70 -14.15 -3.04
C GLU A 535 -21.55 -15.03 -3.56
N LEU A 536 -20.35 -14.44 -3.70
CA LEU A 536 -19.16 -15.19 -4.09
C LEU A 536 -18.79 -16.28 -3.08
N GLN A 537 -18.87 -15.98 -1.78
CA GLN A 537 -18.59 -16.95 -0.72
C GLN A 537 -19.63 -18.08 -0.67
N GLN A 538 -20.92 -17.77 -0.85
CA GLN A 538 -22.00 -18.78 -0.95
C GLN A 538 -21.83 -19.67 -2.17
N ARG A 539 -21.50 -19.10 -3.33
CA ARG A 539 -21.21 -19.86 -4.55
C ARG A 539 -19.99 -20.76 -4.36
N ALA A 540 -18.90 -20.22 -3.82
CA ALA A 540 -17.70 -21.01 -3.52
C ALA A 540 -18.02 -22.14 -2.53
N HIS A 541 -18.80 -21.89 -1.48
CA HIS A 541 -19.19 -22.90 -0.50
C HIS A 541 -19.97 -24.05 -1.14
N ARG A 542 -20.98 -23.75 -1.96
CA ARG A 542 -21.75 -24.77 -2.70
C ARG A 542 -20.85 -25.61 -3.59
N ILE A 543 -20.02 -24.95 -4.41
CA ILE A 543 -19.09 -25.64 -5.32
C ILE A 543 -18.16 -26.56 -4.53
N CYS A 544 -17.52 -26.07 -3.46
CA CYS A 544 -16.60 -26.87 -2.64
C CYS A 544 -17.29 -28.07 -1.99
N VAL A 545 -18.47 -27.88 -1.41
CA VAL A 545 -19.22 -28.98 -0.78
C VAL A 545 -19.62 -30.03 -1.81
N GLU A 546 -20.08 -29.61 -2.99
CA GLU A 546 -20.45 -30.51 -4.09
C GLU A 546 -19.26 -31.26 -4.70
N SER A 547 -18.10 -30.60 -4.85
CA SER A 547 -16.94 -31.17 -5.53
C SER A 547 -15.97 -31.90 -4.60
N LEU A 548 -15.73 -31.38 -3.40
CA LEU A 548 -14.71 -31.88 -2.46
C LEU A 548 -15.29 -32.57 -1.22
N GLY A 549 -16.60 -32.42 -0.98
CA GLY A 549 -17.26 -32.87 0.24
C GLY A 549 -17.20 -31.83 1.36
N GLN A 550 -18.08 -31.98 2.35
CA GLN A 550 -18.31 -30.97 3.37
C GLN A 550 -17.17 -30.85 4.39
N ASP A 551 -16.53 -31.95 4.75
CA ASP A 551 -15.47 -31.98 5.76
C ASP A 551 -14.07 -31.80 5.15
N ASN A 552 -13.99 -31.44 3.86
CA ASN A 552 -12.73 -31.14 3.22
C ASN A 552 -12.12 -29.85 3.79
N PRO A 553 -10.79 -29.78 4.03
CA PRO A 553 -10.03 -28.57 4.38
C PRO A 553 -10.47 -27.28 3.70
N ILE A 554 -10.63 -27.31 2.38
CA ILE A 554 -10.99 -26.13 1.57
C ILE A 554 -12.46 -25.77 1.83
N SER A 555 -13.36 -26.76 1.87
CA SER A 555 -14.78 -26.56 2.18
C SER A 555 -14.98 -25.95 3.56
N LEU A 556 -14.27 -26.45 4.58
CA LEU A 556 -14.29 -25.91 5.93
C LEU A 556 -13.78 -24.46 5.96
N LYS A 557 -12.69 -24.15 5.24
CA LYS A 557 -12.18 -22.78 5.19
C LYS A 557 -13.16 -21.81 4.53
N VAL A 558 -13.83 -22.24 3.46
CA VAL A 558 -14.88 -21.45 2.81
C VAL A 558 -16.09 -21.30 3.72
N ALA A 559 -16.47 -22.35 4.47
CA ALA A 559 -17.56 -22.32 5.43
C ALA A 559 -17.30 -21.34 6.59
N ASP A 560 -16.08 -21.29 7.13
CA ASP A 560 -15.65 -20.32 8.16
C ASP A 560 -15.81 -18.87 7.67
N LEU A 561 -15.33 -18.58 6.45
CA LEU A 561 -15.44 -17.25 5.85
C LEU A 561 -16.89 -16.87 5.52
N LEU A 562 -17.69 -17.82 5.04
CA LEU A 562 -19.11 -17.62 4.80
C LEU A 562 -19.88 -17.41 6.11
N GLY A 563 -19.55 -18.16 7.16
CA GLY A 563 -20.15 -17.98 8.48
C GLY A 563 -19.89 -16.57 9.01
N SER A 564 -18.66 -16.07 8.87
CA SER A 564 -18.32 -14.69 9.24
C SER A 564 -19.13 -13.66 8.44
N ALA A 565 -19.28 -13.85 7.12
CA ALA A 565 -20.12 -13.01 6.28
C ALA A 565 -21.60 -13.01 6.71
N LEU A 566 -22.15 -14.20 7.01
CA LEU A 566 -23.51 -14.34 7.52
C LEU A 566 -23.68 -13.63 8.87
N CYS A 567 -22.68 -13.71 9.76
CA CYS A 567 -22.69 -12.99 11.03
C CYS A 567 -22.81 -11.48 10.82
N TRP A 568 -21.98 -10.93 9.92
CA TRP A 568 -22.00 -9.50 9.58
C TRP A 568 -23.33 -9.06 8.95
N LYS A 569 -23.95 -9.89 8.11
CA LYS A 569 -25.28 -9.62 7.52
C LYS A 569 -26.46 -9.81 8.48
N GLY A 570 -26.23 -10.09 9.77
CA GLY A 570 -27.31 -10.33 10.74
C GLY A 570 -27.95 -11.72 10.66
N ARG A 571 -27.41 -12.63 9.85
CA ARG A 571 -27.90 -14.02 9.69
C ARG A 571 -27.31 -14.92 10.79
N TRP A 572 -27.48 -14.53 12.05
CA TRP A 572 -26.74 -15.11 13.18
C TRP A 572 -27.05 -16.59 13.44
N SER A 573 -28.28 -17.04 13.23
CA SER A 573 -28.65 -18.45 13.39
C SER A 573 -27.96 -19.35 12.36
N GLN A 574 -27.93 -18.92 11.10
CA GLN A 574 -27.22 -19.61 10.02
C GLN A 574 -25.71 -19.58 10.26
N SER A 575 -25.18 -18.44 10.67
CA SER A 575 -23.78 -18.27 11.06
C SER A 575 -23.39 -19.19 12.22
N LEU A 576 -24.21 -19.27 13.27
CA LEU A 576 -23.95 -20.11 14.44
C LEU A 576 -23.89 -21.58 14.06
N ALA A 577 -24.91 -22.07 13.33
CA ALA A 577 -24.95 -23.45 12.87
C ALA A 577 -23.77 -23.80 11.96
N LEU A 578 -23.40 -22.90 11.05
CA LEU A 578 -22.28 -23.11 10.14
C LEU A 578 -20.94 -23.10 10.87
N HIS A 579 -20.71 -22.15 11.78
CA HIS A 579 -19.46 -22.06 12.55
C HIS A 579 -19.28 -23.20 13.54
N GLN A 580 -20.33 -23.61 14.27
CA GLN A 580 -20.26 -24.76 15.17
C GLN A 580 -19.82 -26.02 14.43
N ARG A 581 -20.46 -26.32 13.30
CA ARG A 581 -20.08 -27.46 12.46
C ARG A 581 -18.69 -27.32 11.87
N THR A 582 -18.32 -26.11 11.43
CA THR A 582 -17.00 -25.85 10.85
C THR A 582 -15.89 -26.05 11.88
N VAL A 583 -16.08 -25.56 13.11
CA VAL A 583 -15.13 -25.76 14.23
C VAL A 583 -15.03 -27.23 14.58
N GLU A 584 -16.13 -27.97 14.62
CA GLU A 584 -16.12 -29.43 14.84
C GLU A 584 -15.31 -30.14 13.74
N GLY A 585 -15.58 -29.85 12.46
CA GLY A 585 -14.83 -30.41 11.34
C GLY A 585 -13.34 -30.05 11.37
N MET A 586 -13.00 -28.79 11.67
CA MET A 586 -11.60 -28.35 11.80
C MET A 586 -10.91 -28.96 13.01
N ASN A 587 -11.62 -29.19 14.13
CA ASN A 587 -11.10 -29.93 15.27
C ASN A 587 -10.76 -31.37 14.89
N THR A 588 -11.62 -32.04 14.10
CA THR A 588 -11.36 -33.41 13.63
C THR A 588 -10.19 -33.47 12.65
N VAL A 589 -10.11 -32.50 11.72
CA VAL A 589 -9.11 -32.50 10.64
C VAL A 589 -7.73 -32.02 11.10
N TYR A 590 -7.68 -30.91 11.83
CA TYR A 590 -6.42 -30.25 12.21
C TYR A 590 -6.09 -30.36 13.69
N GLY A 591 -7.08 -30.65 14.54
CA GLY A 591 -6.95 -30.58 16.00
C GLY A 591 -7.30 -29.20 16.57
N ALA A 592 -7.64 -29.19 17.87
CA ALA A 592 -8.16 -28.02 18.58
C ALA A 592 -7.15 -26.87 18.75
N GLN A 593 -5.86 -27.16 18.68
CA GLN A 593 -4.80 -26.17 18.85
C GLN A 593 -4.28 -25.65 17.52
N HIS A 594 -4.69 -26.19 16.37
CA HIS A 594 -4.17 -25.73 15.08
C HIS A 594 -4.61 -24.29 14.77
N GLU A 595 -3.74 -23.48 14.15
CA GLU A 595 -3.98 -22.07 13.83
C GLU A 595 -5.32 -21.84 13.11
N THR A 596 -5.60 -22.63 12.07
CA THR A 596 -6.87 -22.59 11.31
C THR A 596 -8.09 -22.82 12.20
N THR A 597 -8.00 -23.76 13.13
CA THR A 597 -9.08 -24.10 14.07
C THR A 597 -9.29 -22.98 15.09
N LEU A 598 -8.21 -22.43 15.65
CA LEU A 598 -8.27 -21.31 16.60
C LEU A 598 -8.87 -20.04 15.95
N LYS A 599 -8.60 -19.79 14.66
CA LYS A 599 -9.26 -18.72 13.88
C LYS A 599 -10.78 -18.95 13.81
N ALA A 600 -11.20 -20.17 13.48
CA ALA A 600 -12.63 -20.50 13.43
C ALA A 600 -13.31 -20.44 14.81
N VAL A 601 -12.62 -20.85 15.88
CA VAL A 601 -13.09 -20.70 17.27
C VAL A 601 -13.31 -19.23 17.62
N SER A 602 -12.37 -18.35 17.27
CA SER A 602 -12.53 -16.91 17.47
C SER A 602 -13.71 -16.34 16.66
N ASN A 603 -13.91 -16.78 15.42
CA ASN A 603 -15.07 -16.37 14.63
C ASN A 603 -16.40 -16.87 15.22
N LEU A 604 -16.45 -18.09 15.74
CA LEU A 604 -17.60 -18.63 16.46
C LEU A 604 -17.90 -17.79 17.73
N ALA A 605 -16.87 -17.41 18.48
CA ALA A 605 -17.02 -16.55 19.66
C ALA A 605 -17.67 -15.21 19.32
N ARG A 606 -17.33 -14.59 18.18
CA ARG A 606 -18.01 -13.39 17.69
C ARG A 606 -19.51 -13.60 17.42
N VAL A 607 -19.93 -14.82 17.06
CA VAL A 607 -21.36 -15.13 16.91
C VAL A 607 -22.04 -15.18 18.29
N TYR A 608 -21.41 -15.78 19.29
CA TYR A 608 -21.92 -15.77 20.67
C TYR A 608 -22.02 -14.36 21.25
N LEU A 609 -21.11 -13.45 20.88
CA LEU A 609 -21.26 -12.02 21.20
C LEU A 609 -22.55 -11.44 20.61
N ARG A 610 -22.98 -11.84 19.41
CA ARG A 610 -24.25 -11.35 18.84
C ARG A 610 -25.48 -11.91 19.57
N TYR A 611 -25.37 -13.11 20.13
CA TYR A 611 -26.38 -13.73 21.00
C TYR A 611 -26.31 -13.28 22.46
N MET A 612 -25.38 -12.39 22.79
CA MET A 612 -25.22 -11.84 24.12
C MET A 612 -24.85 -12.89 25.17
N GLU A 613 -24.08 -13.90 24.77
CA GLU A 613 -23.49 -14.93 25.65
C GLU A 613 -22.01 -14.59 25.89
N TRP A 614 -21.77 -13.59 26.75
CA TRP A 614 -20.47 -12.92 26.95
C TRP A 614 -19.42 -13.85 27.55
N GLU A 615 -19.83 -14.67 28.52
CA GLU A 615 -18.98 -15.64 29.20
C GLU A 615 -18.43 -16.65 28.19
N THR A 616 -19.32 -17.29 27.41
CA THR A 616 -18.94 -18.25 26.37
C THR A 616 -18.05 -17.62 25.31
N ALA A 617 -18.38 -16.40 24.86
CA ALA A 617 -17.54 -15.69 23.90
C ALA A 617 -16.14 -15.36 24.47
N ALA A 618 -16.05 -14.91 25.72
CA ALA A 618 -14.79 -14.61 26.37
C ALA A 618 -13.92 -15.86 26.57
N GLU A 619 -14.52 -17.00 26.94
CA GLU A 619 -13.82 -18.28 27.06
C GLU A 619 -13.22 -18.74 25.73
N LEU A 620 -14.02 -18.71 24.65
CA LEU A 620 -13.56 -19.11 23.32
C LEU A 620 -12.51 -18.14 22.75
N HIS A 621 -12.67 -16.82 22.94
CA HIS A 621 -11.65 -15.84 22.55
C HIS A 621 -10.37 -15.99 23.37
N HIS A 622 -10.45 -16.33 24.65
CA HIS A 622 -9.28 -16.62 25.47
C HIS A 622 -8.54 -17.86 24.97
N GLN A 623 -9.25 -18.95 24.67
CA GLN A 623 -8.68 -20.15 24.08
C GLN A 623 -7.96 -19.83 22.76
N ALA A 624 -8.60 -19.06 21.87
CA ALA A 624 -8.01 -18.66 20.60
C ALA A 624 -6.77 -17.77 20.78
N TRP A 625 -6.83 -16.79 21.68
CA TRP A 625 -5.72 -15.88 21.97
C TRP A 625 -4.52 -16.62 22.58
N GLU A 626 -4.74 -17.48 23.57
CA GLU A 626 -3.66 -18.22 24.23
C GLU A 626 -2.95 -19.16 23.25
N GLY A 627 -3.72 -19.89 22.42
CA GLY A 627 -3.17 -20.75 21.36
C GLY A 627 -2.38 -19.95 20.31
N MET A 628 -2.92 -18.83 19.83
CA MET A 628 -2.26 -17.94 18.87
C MET A 628 -0.98 -17.33 19.44
N LYS A 629 -1.03 -16.85 20.68
CA LYS A 629 0.12 -16.29 21.38
C LYS A 629 1.25 -17.32 21.50
N LYS A 630 0.93 -18.58 21.78
CA LYS A 630 1.93 -19.66 21.88
C LYS A 630 2.57 -20.00 20.53
N GLN A 631 1.83 -19.89 19.43
CA GLN A 631 2.31 -20.29 18.09
C GLN A 631 2.97 -19.17 17.31
N LEU A 632 2.35 -17.99 17.28
CA LEU A 632 2.75 -16.86 16.44
C LEU A 632 3.48 -15.77 17.24
N GLY A 633 3.42 -15.84 18.57
CA GLY A 633 3.93 -14.80 19.46
C GLY A 633 2.88 -13.74 19.81
N GLU A 634 3.19 -12.92 20.81
CA GLU A 634 2.27 -11.97 21.42
C GLU A 634 2.00 -10.72 20.55
N THR A 635 2.96 -10.35 19.69
CA THR A 635 2.88 -9.16 18.83
C THR A 635 2.37 -9.45 17.43
N HIS A 636 2.14 -10.72 17.07
CA HIS A 636 1.62 -11.08 15.76
C HIS A 636 0.19 -10.55 15.56
N LEU A 637 -0.12 -10.04 14.37
CA LEU A 637 -1.40 -9.37 14.10
C LEU A 637 -2.63 -10.25 14.36
N ASP A 638 -2.56 -11.54 14.02
CA ASP A 638 -3.66 -12.49 14.32
C ASP A 638 -3.84 -12.70 15.83
N THR A 639 -2.74 -12.71 16.60
CA THR A 639 -2.80 -12.76 18.07
C THR A 639 -3.43 -11.48 18.65
N LEU A 640 -3.07 -10.32 18.10
CA LEU A 640 -3.63 -9.03 18.52
C LEU A 640 -5.12 -8.90 18.18
N ILE A 641 -5.60 -9.51 17.09
CA ILE A 641 -7.04 -9.60 16.77
C ILE A 641 -7.76 -10.41 17.84
N CYS A 642 -7.26 -11.60 18.20
CA CYS A 642 -7.87 -12.39 19.27
C CYS A 642 -7.86 -11.67 20.63
N LEU A 643 -6.79 -10.92 20.94
CA LEU A 643 -6.68 -10.14 22.17
C LEU A 643 -7.68 -8.97 22.20
N GLU A 644 -7.84 -8.27 21.08
CA GLU A 644 -8.85 -7.23 20.92
C GLU A 644 -10.27 -7.79 21.13
N ASP A 645 -10.59 -8.91 20.48
CA ASP A 645 -11.90 -9.53 20.63
C ASP A 645 -12.16 -10.02 22.07
N LEU A 646 -11.13 -10.58 22.74
CA LEU A 646 -11.20 -10.96 24.15
C LEU A 646 -11.45 -9.75 25.05
N ALA A 647 -10.74 -8.65 24.83
CA ALA A 647 -10.93 -7.42 25.59
C ALA A 647 -12.36 -6.88 25.42
N MET A 648 -12.89 -6.93 24.19
CA MET A 648 -14.26 -6.51 23.93
C MET A 648 -15.30 -7.43 24.60
N ALA A 649 -15.08 -8.75 24.61
CA ALA A 649 -15.95 -9.71 25.30
C ALA A 649 -15.92 -9.50 26.82
N ARG A 650 -14.72 -9.36 27.40
CA ARG A 650 -14.49 -9.09 28.83
C ARG A 650 -15.12 -7.78 29.28
N MET A 651 -15.00 -6.72 28.48
CA MET A 651 -15.67 -5.45 28.75
C MET A 651 -17.19 -5.62 28.91
N ARG A 652 -17.82 -6.56 28.18
CA ARG A 652 -19.27 -6.84 28.31
C ARG A 652 -19.64 -7.66 29.54
N MET A 653 -18.70 -8.35 30.16
CA MET A 653 -18.96 -9.17 31.36
C MET A 653 -19.09 -8.34 32.66
N GLY A 654 -18.78 -7.04 32.62
CA GLY A 654 -18.99 -6.12 33.74
C GLY A 654 -17.74 -5.39 34.23
N GLU A 655 -17.94 -4.52 35.22
CA GLU A 655 -16.94 -3.56 35.74
C GLU A 655 -15.62 -4.23 36.18
N GLN A 656 -15.69 -5.43 36.75
CA GLN A 656 -14.54 -6.17 37.26
C GLN A 656 -13.49 -6.50 36.18
N TYR A 657 -13.86 -6.48 34.90
CA TYR A 657 -12.97 -6.78 33.78
C TYR A 657 -12.53 -5.53 32.99
N LEU A 658 -13.02 -4.33 33.33
CA LEU A 658 -12.69 -3.12 32.58
C LEU A 658 -11.22 -2.76 32.64
N ALA A 659 -10.59 -2.90 33.81
CA ALA A 659 -9.16 -2.62 33.99
C ALA A 659 -8.26 -3.56 33.17
N GLU A 660 -8.66 -4.84 33.04
CA GLU A 660 -7.97 -5.82 32.20
C GLU A 660 -8.16 -5.48 30.72
N SER A 661 -9.41 -5.26 30.30
CA SER A 661 -9.77 -4.90 28.92
C SER A 661 -9.04 -3.64 28.46
N HIS A 662 -8.88 -2.65 29.35
CA HIS A 662 -8.14 -1.43 29.08
C HIS A 662 -6.68 -1.70 28.77
N LYS A 663 -6.00 -2.51 29.60
CA LYS A 663 -4.60 -2.89 29.39
C LYS A 663 -4.42 -3.66 28.09
N MET A 664 -5.31 -4.60 27.80
CA MET A 664 -5.30 -5.36 26.55
C MET A 664 -5.43 -4.43 25.35
N MET A 665 -6.39 -3.51 25.34
CA MET A 665 -6.60 -2.57 24.23
C MET A 665 -5.47 -1.55 24.08
N GLN A 666 -4.87 -1.08 25.17
CA GLN A 666 -3.67 -0.23 25.12
C GLN A 666 -2.51 -0.97 24.45
N PHE A 667 -2.27 -2.23 24.83
CA PHE A 667 -1.25 -3.05 24.22
C PHE A 667 -1.52 -3.28 22.73
N VAL A 668 -2.74 -3.65 22.34
CA VAL A 668 -3.13 -3.81 20.94
C VAL A 668 -2.88 -2.54 20.14
N LEU A 669 -3.33 -1.38 20.65
CA LEU A 669 -3.16 -0.10 19.98
C LEU A 669 -1.67 0.26 19.82
N GLU A 670 -0.87 0.06 20.87
CA GLU A 670 0.57 0.33 20.84
C GLU A 670 1.26 -0.52 19.77
N GLN A 671 1.00 -1.84 19.76
CA GLN A 671 1.63 -2.74 18.81
C GLN A 671 1.16 -2.44 17.38
N ARG A 672 -0.15 -2.32 17.13
CA ARG A 672 -0.68 -1.96 15.80
C ARG A 672 -0.15 -0.61 15.32
N THR A 673 0.01 0.37 16.20
CA THR A 673 0.58 1.68 15.82
C THR A 673 2.03 1.56 15.37
N LYS A 674 2.86 0.77 16.07
CA LYS A 674 4.27 0.53 15.69
C LYS A 674 4.41 -0.21 14.35
N VAL A 675 3.49 -1.14 14.11
CA VAL A 675 3.52 -2.14 13.05
C VAL A 675 2.84 -1.63 11.77
N LEU A 676 1.60 -1.19 11.90
CA LEU A 676 0.76 -0.75 10.80
C LEU A 676 0.86 0.75 10.55
N GLY A 677 1.09 1.55 11.61
CA GLY A 677 0.94 3.00 11.59
C GLY A 677 -0.38 3.45 12.25
N LYS A 678 -0.44 4.72 12.66
CA LYS A 678 -1.54 5.27 13.48
C LYS A 678 -2.88 5.42 12.73
N GLU A 679 -2.85 5.49 11.40
CA GLU A 679 -4.05 5.73 10.59
C GLU A 679 -4.50 4.51 9.76
N GLN A 680 -3.87 3.36 9.94
CA GLN A 680 -4.33 2.14 9.28
C GLN A 680 -5.72 1.74 9.80
N PRO A 681 -6.62 1.19 8.97
CA PRO A 681 -8.00 0.92 9.35
C PRO A 681 -8.14 0.07 10.63
N TYR A 682 -7.31 -0.97 10.75
CA TYR A 682 -7.27 -1.82 11.94
C TYR A 682 -6.71 -1.12 13.19
N THR A 683 -5.85 -0.12 13.02
CA THR A 683 -5.37 0.72 14.14
C THR A 683 -6.47 1.70 14.57
N LEU A 684 -7.18 2.31 13.62
CA LEU A 684 -8.31 3.21 13.90
C LEU A 684 -9.45 2.48 14.61
N LEU A 685 -9.72 1.21 14.24
CA LEU A 685 -10.67 0.35 14.95
C LEU A 685 -10.22 0.11 16.40
N ALA A 686 -8.92 -0.13 16.64
CA ALA A 686 -8.38 -0.29 17.99
C ALA A 686 -8.52 0.99 18.82
N ILE A 687 -8.36 2.18 18.22
CA ILE A 687 -8.63 3.47 18.89
C ILE A 687 -10.11 3.56 19.29
N CYS A 688 -11.02 3.22 18.39
CA CYS A 688 -12.46 3.21 18.67
C CYS A 688 -12.82 2.23 19.81
N ASN A 689 -12.25 1.03 19.79
CA ASN A 689 -12.44 0.02 20.83
C ASN A 689 -11.85 0.46 22.18
N LEU A 690 -10.66 1.08 22.19
CA LEU A 690 -10.10 1.68 23.40
C LEU A 690 -10.99 2.81 23.93
N GLY A 691 -11.56 3.64 23.04
CA GLY A 691 -12.54 4.67 23.39
C GLY A 691 -13.79 4.09 24.05
N ARG A 692 -14.30 2.96 23.53
CA ARG A 692 -15.42 2.23 24.15
C ARG A 692 -15.08 1.75 25.56
N VAL A 693 -13.91 1.12 25.75
CA VAL A 693 -13.46 0.67 27.08
C VAL A 693 -13.28 1.86 28.03
N LYS A 694 -12.67 2.96 27.58
CA LYS A 694 -12.53 4.19 28.36
C LYS A 694 -13.88 4.78 28.77
N SER A 695 -14.84 4.80 27.85
CA SER A 695 -16.20 5.26 28.16
C SER A 695 -16.88 4.36 29.20
N ALA A 696 -16.71 3.04 29.11
CA ALA A 696 -17.22 2.10 30.11
C ALA A 696 -16.57 2.31 31.49
N MET A 697 -15.32 2.80 31.54
CA MET A 697 -14.64 3.22 32.77
C MET A 697 -15.03 4.63 33.26
N GLY A 698 -16.02 5.29 32.63
CA GLY A 698 -16.44 6.65 32.96
C GLY A 698 -15.53 7.77 32.40
N GLN A 699 -14.49 7.42 31.63
CA GLN A 699 -13.53 8.38 31.04
C GLN A 699 -14.06 8.97 29.71
N HIS A 700 -15.29 9.50 29.73
CA HIS A 700 -16.01 9.91 28.50
C HIS A 700 -15.31 11.03 27.72
N ALA A 701 -14.69 12.00 28.40
CA ALA A 701 -14.02 13.12 27.73
C ALA A 701 -12.79 12.66 26.92
N GLU A 702 -12.00 11.74 27.48
CA GLU A 702 -10.84 11.18 26.78
C GLU A 702 -11.27 10.24 25.65
N ALA A 703 -12.29 9.41 25.89
CA ALA A 703 -12.91 8.58 24.86
C ALA A 703 -13.40 9.42 23.67
N ALA A 704 -14.13 10.50 23.92
CA ALA A 704 -14.63 11.39 22.88
C ALA A 704 -13.48 12.02 22.07
N LYS A 705 -12.41 12.45 22.74
CA LYS A 705 -11.24 13.02 22.06
C LYS A 705 -10.64 12.02 21.07
N ILE A 706 -10.23 10.84 21.55
CA ILE A 706 -9.52 9.87 20.69
C ILE A 706 -10.42 9.32 19.58
N MET A 707 -11.72 9.14 19.84
CA MET A 707 -12.67 8.64 18.85
C MET A 707 -12.96 9.68 17.77
N SER A 708 -13.11 10.96 18.13
CA SER A 708 -13.35 12.03 17.16
C SER A 708 -12.19 12.17 16.16
N GLU A 709 -10.95 12.12 16.65
CA GLU A 709 -9.75 12.15 15.81
C GLU A 709 -9.70 10.92 14.88
N ALA A 710 -9.97 9.73 15.41
CA ALA A 710 -9.96 8.49 14.63
C ALA A 710 -11.06 8.45 13.55
N VAL A 711 -12.27 8.92 13.85
CA VAL A 711 -13.39 8.96 12.89
C VAL A 711 -13.09 9.91 11.73
N ILE A 712 -12.56 11.11 12.00
CA ILE A 712 -12.19 12.08 10.94
C ILE A 712 -11.12 11.48 10.00
N ILE A 713 -10.14 10.80 10.58
CA ILE A 713 -9.10 10.12 9.80
C ILE A 713 -9.72 8.99 8.98
N ALA A 714 -10.57 8.15 9.59
CA ALA A 714 -11.22 7.02 8.92
C ALA A 714 -12.12 7.50 7.77
N GLU A 715 -12.90 8.56 7.95
CA GLU A 715 -13.73 9.17 6.90
C GLU A 715 -12.90 9.66 5.71
N ARG A 716 -11.79 10.35 6.01
CA ARG A 716 -10.89 10.88 4.98
C ARG A 716 -10.27 9.76 4.13
N ASN A 717 -10.02 8.62 4.76
CA ASN A 717 -9.23 7.52 4.22
C ASN A 717 -10.10 6.47 3.50
N LEU A 718 -11.17 6.03 4.17
CA LEU A 718 -12.03 4.93 3.74
C LEU A 718 -13.31 5.42 3.06
N GLY A 719 -13.64 6.70 3.21
CA GLY A 719 -14.90 7.29 2.77
C GLY A 719 -15.98 7.25 3.86
N GLU A 720 -16.90 8.22 3.82
CA GLU A 720 -17.95 8.41 4.83
C GLU A 720 -18.96 7.25 4.95
N ASP A 721 -19.01 6.40 3.93
CA ASP A 721 -19.95 5.30 3.79
C ASP A 721 -19.37 3.94 4.20
N HIS A 722 -18.08 3.89 4.54
CA HIS A 722 -17.42 2.65 4.92
C HIS A 722 -17.94 2.12 6.26
N PHE A 723 -18.20 0.81 6.39
CA PHE A 723 -18.79 0.23 7.62
C PHE A 723 -18.01 0.57 8.90
N GLY A 724 -16.68 0.53 8.85
CA GLY A 724 -15.83 0.92 9.99
C GLY A 724 -15.98 2.38 10.41
N VAL A 725 -16.25 3.28 9.45
CA VAL A 725 -16.50 4.71 9.73
C VAL A 725 -17.85 4.89 10.41
N LEU A 726 -18.88 4.24 9.87
CA LEU A 726 -20.23 4.28 10.44
C LEU A 726 -20.26 3.70 11.86
N ALA A 727 -19.59 2.56 12.09
CA ALA A 727 -19.46 1.96 13.42
C ALA A 727 -18.71 2.90 14.40
N GLY A 728 -17.63 3.53 13.96
CA GLY A 728 -16.90 4.52 14.75
C GLY A 728 -17.76 5.71 15.16
N LYS A 729 -18.56 6.24 14.22
CA LYS A 729 -19.55 7.31 14.48
C LYS A 729 -20.61 6.91 15.48
N THR A 730 -21.21 5.73 15.31
CA THR A 730 -22.24 5.20 16.23
C THR A 730 -21.72 5.13 17.66
N HIS A 731 -20.52 4.56 17.86
CA HIS A 731 -19.93 4.49 19.19
C HIS A 731 -19.48 5.87 19.71
N TYR A 732 -19.00 6.76 18.85
CA TYR A 732 -18.65 8.13 19.24
C TYR A 732 -19.89 8.90 19.73
N ALA A 733 -21.02 8.79 19.01
CA ALA A 733 -22.28 9.41 19.41
C ALA A 733 -22.75 8.90 20.78
N GLN A 734 -22.58 7.62 21.08
CA GLN A 734 -22.87 7.09 22.42
C GLN A 734 -22.04 7.78 23.50
N VAL A 735 -20.75 8.04 23.26
CA VAL A 735 -19.91 8.80 24.20
C VAL A 735 -20.42 10.25 24.34
N LEU A 736 -20.88 10.88 23.25
CA LEU A 736 -21.48 12.21 23.31
C LEU A 736 -22.75 12.25 24.16
N VAL A 737 -23.56 11.19 24.13
CA VAL A 737 -24.73 11.05 25.02
C VAL A 737 -24.29 11.08 26.50
N HIS A 738 -23.23 10.35 26.87
CA HIS A 738 -22.69 10.40 28.23
C HIS A 738 -22.14 11.78 28.62
N LEU A 739 -21.61 12.53 27.64
CA LEU A 739 -21.19 13.93 27.81
C LEU A 739 -22.34 14.95 27.77
N LYS A 740 -23.60 14.49 27.70
CA LYS A 740 -24.81 15.34 27.58
C LYS A 740 -24.83 16.23 26.32
N ARG A 741 -24.05 15.89 25.29
CA ARG A 741 -24.06 16.55 23.97
C ARG A 741 -25.10 15.91 23.07
N PHE A 742 -26.37 15.93 23.52
CA PHE A 742 -27.43 15.13 22.94
C PHE A 742 -27.76 15.48 21.50
N LYS A 743 -27.83 16.77 21.17
CA LYS A 743 -28.15 17.22 19.81
C LYS A 743 -27.15 16.69 18.78
N GLU A 744 -25.86 16.79 19.08
CA GLU A 744 -24.80 16.28 18.21
C GLU A 744 -24.85 14.74 18.09
N ALA A 745 -25.12 14.04 19.19
CA ALA A 745 -25.28 12.59 19.18
C ALA A 745 -26.48 12.14 18.32
N GLU A 746 -27.63 12.80 18.48
CA GLU A 746 -28.86 12.54 17.72
C GLU A 746 -28.63 12.75 16.21
N GLU A 747 -28.02 13.88 15.82
CA GLU A 747 -27.68 14.17 14.42
C GLU A 747 -26.80 13.08 13.80
N ILE A 748 -25.76 12.62 14.51
CA ILE A 748 -24.88 11.55 14.05
C ILE A 748 -25.65 10.23 13.94
N LEU A 749 -26.46 9.87 14.94
CA LEU A 749 -27.16 8.59 14.98
C LEU A 749 -28.22 8.47 13.88
N HIS A 750 -28.97 9.54 13.60
CA HIS A 750 -29.87 9.59 12.43
C HIS A 750 -29.07 9.47 11.13
N ALA A 751 -28.02 10.27 10.96
CA ALA A 751 -27.21 10.26 9.75
C ALA A 751 -26.60 8.88 9.46
N VAL A 752 -26.22 8.13 10.49
CA VAL A 752 -25.74 6.74 10.34
C VAL A 752 -26.89 5.77 10.07
N ALA A 753 -27.98 5.82 10.84
CA ALA A 753 -29.09 4.88 10.73
C ALA A 753 -29.81 4.95 9.36
N ASP A 754 -29.75 6.10 8.69
CA ASP A 754 -30.37 6.32 7.38
C ASP A 754 -29.46 5.95 6.19
N LYS A 755 -28.22 5.49 6.43
CA LYS A 755 -27.28 5.15 5.35
C LYS A 755 -27.82 4.01 4.47
N PRO A 756 -27.95 4.22 3.14
CA PRO A 756 -28.42 3.18 2.21
C PRO A 756 -27.55 1.91 2.20
N GLN A 757 -26.29 2.02 2.60
CA GLN A 757 -25.33 0.92 2.67
C GLN A 757 -25.82 -0.20 3.58
N TYR A 758 -26.46 0.12 4.71
CA TYR A 758 -27.03 -0.90 5.58
C TYR A 758 -28.10 -1.73 4.87
N ARG A 759 -28.97 -1.09 4.09
CA ARG A 759 -30.00 -1.78 3.29
C ARG A 759 -29.42 -2.57 2.11
N LYS A 760 -28.33 -2.07 1.49
CA LYS A 760 -27.66 -2.76 0.37
C LYS A 760 -26.80 -3.93 0.82
N ALA A 761 -26.31 -3.90 2.05
CA ALA A 761 -25.46 -4.94 2.63
C ALA A 761 -26.24 -6.19 3.00
N THR A 762 -27.55 -6.08 3.19
CA THR A 762 -28.47 -7.17 3.52
C THR A 762 -29.20 -7.68 2.27
N ASP A 763 -29.68 -8.94 2.31
CA ASP A 763 -30.55 -9.47 1.23
C ASP A 763 -31.99 -8.93 1.40
N GLN A 764 -32.93 -9.36 0.55
CA GLN A 764 -34.34 -8.92 0.59
C GLN A 764 -35.03 -9.11 1.96
N ASP A 765 -34.48 -9.94 2.84
CA ASP A 765 -35.10 -10.38 4.09
C ASP A 765 -34.30 -9.91 5.35
N GLY A 766 -33.97 -8.63 5.50
CA GLY A 766 -33.60 -8.14 6.85
C GLY A 766 -32.73 -6.89 6.97
N GLU A 767 -32.46 -6.56 8.23
CA GLU A 767 -31.77 -5.34 8.68
C GLU A 767 -30.27 -5.55 8.96
N HIS A 768 -29.45 -4.51 8.80
CA HIS A 768 -28.04 -4.58 9.17
C HIS A 768 -27.83 -4.46 10.69
N PRO A 769 -27.04 -5.35 11.34
CA PRO A 769 -26.75 -5.29 12.77
C PRO A 769 -26.30 -3.93 13.28
N ASP A 770 -25.42 -3.25 12.55
CA ASP A 770 -24.90 -1.96 13.00
C ASP A 770 -25.94 -0.84 12.95
N ARG A 771 -26.96 -0.94 12.07
CA ARG A 771 -28.09 -0.01 12.08
C ARG A 771 -28.96 -0.21 13.32
N ILE A 772 -29.20 -1.45 13.72
CA ILE A 772 -29.93 -1.78 14.96
C ILE A 772 -29.22 -1.17 16.17
N ILE A 773 -27.89 -1.24 16.21
CA ILE A 773 -27.09 -0.61 17.28
C ILE A 773 -27.24 0.91 17.26
N ALA A 774 -27.18 1.54 16.08
CA ALA A 774 -27.37 2.99 15.94
C ALA A 774 -28.77 3.44 16.41
N LEU A 775 -29.82 2.73 15.99
CA LEU A 775 -31.20 3.00 16.43
C LEU A 775 -31.37 2.79 17.93
N TRP A 776 -30.72 1.77 18.51
CA TRP A 776 -30.73 1.59 19.95
C TRP A 776 -30.09 2.79 20.68
N TYR A 777 -28.91 3.23 20.26
CA TYR A 777 -28.26 4.39 20.87
C TYR A 777 -29.08 5.67 20.68
N LEU A 778 -29.83 5.77 19.57
CA LEU A 778 -30.77 6.87 19.33
C LEU A 778 -31.91 6.86 20.35
N ILE A 779 -32.55 5.71 20.60
CA ILE A 779 -33.58 5.54 21.64
C ILE A 779 -33.06 6.07 22.98
N GLY A 780 -31.87 5.62 23.40
CA GLY A 780 -31.25 6.08 24.65
C GLY A 780 -30.88 7.57 24.67
N CYS A 781 -30.62 8.18 23.51
CA CYS A 781 -30.39 9.61 23.37
C CYS A 781 -31.69 10.40 23.51
N LEU A 782 -32.74 9.99 22.82
CA LEU A 782 -34.08 10.61 22.85
C LEU A 782 -34.68 10.56 24.26
N GLU A 783 -34.53 9.42 24.95
CA GLU A 783 -34.93 9.28 26.35
C GLU A 783 -34.30 10.33 27.27
N ARG A 784 -32.99 10.57 27.14
CA ARG A 784 -32.27 11.55 27.96
C ARG A 784 -32.63 12.99 27.64
N GLN A 785 -33.21 13.23 26.47
CA GLN A 785 -33.78 14.52 26.08
C GLN A 785 -35.25 14.68 26.51
N GLY A 786 -35.88 13.63 27.06
CA GLY A 786 -37.30 13.63 27.38
C GLY A 786 -38.22 13.47 26.17
N LYS A 787 -37.68 13.11 24.99
CA LYS A 787 -38.43 12.86 23.75
C LYS A 787 -39.02 11.45 23.74
N PHE A 788 -39.84 11.11 24.73
CA PHE A 788 -40.31 9.72 24.95
C PHE A 788 -41.18 9.18 23.81
N ALA A 789 -42.00 10.03 23.18
CA ALA A 789 -42.83 9.62 22.05
C ALA A 789 -41.99 9.20 20.83
N GLU A 790 -40.97 9.98 20.47
CA GLU A 790 -40.05 9.66 19.37
C GLU A 790 -39.21 8.41 19.69
N ALA A 791 -38.79 8.27 20.96
CA ALA A 791 -38.10 7.06 21.42
C ALA A 791 -38.98 5.81 21.29
N LEU A 792 -40.27 5.91 21.65
CA LEU A 792 -41.22 4.82 21.52
C LEU A 792 -41.48 4.44 20.06
N GLU A 793 -41.67 5.42 19.18
CA GLU A 793 -41.80 5.19 17.73
C GLU A 793 -40.57 4.47 17.17
N THR A 794 -39.38 4.89 17.59
CA THR A 794 -38.11 4.25 17.19
C THR A 794 -38.03 2.81 17.70
N CYS A 795 -38.45 2.55 18.95
CA CYS A 795 -38.52 1.21 19.51
C CYS A 795 -39.47 0.30 18.72
N GLU A 796 -40.66 0.79 18.36
CA GLU A 796 -41.64 0.04 17.59
C GLU A 796 -41.13 -0.28 16.18
N GLY A 797 -40.45 0.66 15.52
CA GLY A 797 -39.74 0.41 14.26
C GLY A 797 -38.61 -0.62 14.40
N LEU A 798 -37.90 -0.61 15.54
CA LEU A 798 -36.84 -1.58 15.83
C LEU A 798 -37.39 -2.99 16.07
N VAL A 799 -38.60 -3.14 16.66
CA VAL A 799 -39.25 -4.44 16.82
C VAL A 799 -39.43 -5.13 15.47
N ASN A 800 -39.92 -4.40 14.46
CA ASN A 800 -40.07 -4.92 13.10
C ASN A 800 -38.72 -5.36 12.53
N SER A 801 -37.68 -4.53 12.72
CA SER A 801 -36.32 -4.84 12.29
C SER A 801 -35.76 -6.11 12.95
N LEU A 802 -36.06 -6.36 14.23
CA LEU A 802 -35.65 -7.58 14.94
C LEU A 802 -36.45 -8.81 14.51
N GLN A 803 -37.68 -8.66 14.03
CA GLN A 803 -38.46 -9.77 13.48
C GLN A 803 -37.96 -10.21 12.09
N GLU A 804 -37.35 -9.30 11.34
CA GLU A 804 -36.87 -9.56 9.99
C GLU A 804 -35.37 -9.86 9.92
N ILE A 805 -34.58 -9.44 10.93
CA ILE A 805 -33.14 -9.69 10.92
C ILE A 805 -32.83 -11.19 10.76
N GLY A 806 -31.95 -11.49 9.82
CA GLY A 806 -31.57 -12.87 9.54
C GLY A 806 -32.61 -13.71 8.78
N GLY A 807 -33.71 -13.12 8.29
CA GLY A 807 -34.77 -13.77 7.50
C GLY A 807 -35.76 -14.61 8.32
N ASN A 808 -35.37 -15.04 9.52
CA ASN A 808 -36.24 -15.77 10.47
C ASN A 808 -36.49 -14.98 11.77
N GLY A 809 -35.95 -13.75 11.86
CA GLY A 809 -35.98 -12.91 13.05
C GLY A 809 -35.10 -13.40 14.19
N LEU A 810 -34.83 -12.48 15.11
CA LEU A 810 -34.46 -12.84 16.47
C LEU A 810 -35.74 -13.23 17.17
N GLY A 811 -35.93 -14.54 17.38
CA GLY A 811 -37.12 -15.05 18.06
C GLY A 811 -37.38 -14.29 19.38
N PRO A 812 -38.63 -14.26 19.87
CA PRO A 812 -39.05 -13.38 20.97
C PRO A 812 -38.30 -13.62 22.29
N LYS A 813 -37.58 -14.75 22.40
CA LYS A 813 -36.75 -15.11 23.56
C LYS A 813 -35.33 -14.56 23.51
N HIS A 814 -34.91 -13.94 22.42
CA HIS A 814 -33.58 -13.34 22.32
C HIS A 814 -33.43 -12.19 23.33
N LYS A 815 -32.28 -12.08 24.00
CA LYS A 815 -32.04 -11.09 25.06
C LYS A 815 -32.35 -9.65 24.59
N LEU A 816 -31.89 -9.27 23.39
CA LEU A 816 -32.21 -7.96 22.77
C LEU A 816 -33.71 -7.72 22.57
N ALA A 817 -34.48 -8.74 22.15
CA ALA A 817 -35.92 -8.59 21.94
C ALA A 817 -36.65 -8.35 23.28
N LEU A 818 -36.24 -9.06 24.33
CA LEU A 818 -36.76 -8.87 25.68
C LEU A 818 -36.41 -7.50 26.26
N MET A 819 -35.19 -7.01 26.02
CA MET A 819 -34.81 -5.64 26.42
C MET A 819 -35.66 -4.59 25.72
N LEU A 820 -35.87 -4.75 24.40
CA LEU A 820 -36.67 -3.82 23.63
C LEU A 820 -38.13 -3.79 24.11
N GLN A 821 -38.71 -4.96 24.44
CA GLN A 821 -40.05 -5.03 25.02
C GLN A 821 -40.14 -4.31 26.36
N ARG A 822 -39.16 -4.51 27.26
CA ARG A 822 -39.10 -3.79 28.55
C ARG A 822 -38.95 -2.28 28.36
N GLU A 823 -38.17 -1.86 27.37
CA GLU A 823 -37.97 -0.44 27.09
C GLU A 823 -39.26 0.20 26.53
N ILE A 824 -40.00 -0.52 25.67
CA ILE A 824 -41.33 -0.08 25.20
C ILE A 824 -42.29 0.11 26.37
N GLU A 825 -42.36 -0.84 27.30
CA GLU A 825 -43.21 -0.75 28.50
C GLU A 825 -42.81 0.46 29.38
N LYS A 826 -41.50 0.63 29.60
CA LYS A 826 -40.94 1.77 30.35
C LYS A 826 -41.29 3.11 29.70
N LEU A 827 -41.15 3.23 28.38
CA LEU A 827 -41.47 4.45 27.64
C LEU A 827 -42.96 4.79 27.69
N LYS A 828 -43.84 3.78 27.55
CA LYS A 828 -45.30 3.96 27.70
C LYS A 828 -45.66 4.50 29.08
N GLY A 829 -45.12 3.88 30.14
CA GLY A 829 -45.34 4.36 31.51
C GLY A 829 -44.86 5.80 31.75
N LYS A 830 -43.76 6.22 31.11
CA LYS A 830 -43.28 7.62 31.16
C LYS A 830 -44.17 8.59 30.39
N ILE A 831 -44.76 8.18 29.27
CA ILE A 831 -45.70 9.00 28.49
C ILE A 831 -47.03 9.16 29.23
N ASP A 832 -47.51 8.07 29.85
CA ASP A 832 -48.79 8.03 30.57
C ASP A 832 -48.71 8.66 31.99
N GLY A 833 -47.50 9.01 32.44
CA GLY A 833 -47.26 9.69 33.72
C GLY A 833 -47.33 8.77 34.95
N GLU A 834 -47.24 7.45 34.77
CA GLU A 834 -47.42 6.44 35.81
C GLU A 834 -46.11 6.07 36.55
N VAL A 835 -44.95 6.55 36.09
CA VAL A 835 -43.63 6.21 36.67
C VAL A 835 -42.96 7.46 37.25
N GLU A 836 -42.92 7.56 38.58
CA GLU A 836 -42.10 8.55 39.30
C GLU A 836 -40.61 8.28 39.10
N THR A 837 -39.85 9.36 39.01
CA THR A 837 -38.43 9.40 38.64
C THR A 837 -37.53 8.66 39.63
N GLU A 838 -37.20 7.40 39.34
CA GLU A 838 -35.92 6.83 39.73
C GLU A 838 -35.03 6.69 38.48
N GLU A 839 -33.82 7.23 38.56
CA GLU A 839 -32.73 7.11 37.57
C GLU A 839 -32.19 5.67 37.50
N ALA A 840 -33.05 4.66 37.53
CA ALA A 840 -32.67 3.27 37.31
C ALA A 840 -32.67 2.99 35.81
N TYR A 841 -31.52 3.28 35.21
CA TYR A 841 -31.08 2.84 33.90
C TYR A 841 -31.44 1.35 33.67
N VAL A 842 -32.23 1.08 32.62
CA VAL A 842 -32.19 -0.24 31.97
C VAL A 842 -30.96 -0.20 31.07
N ALA A 843 -29.98 -1.04 31.40
CA ALA A 843 -28.81 -1.30 30.59
C ALA A 843 -29.11 -1.29 29.10
N VAL A 844 -28.39 -0.43 28.36
CA VAL A 844 -28.27 -0.45 26.90
C VAL A 844 -27.77 -1.87 26.48
N PRO A 845 -28.00 -2.36 25.25
CA PRO A 845 -27.16 -3.26 24.45
C PRO A 845 -25.75 -2.67 24.21
N GLY A 846 -25.20 -2.16 25.31
CA GLY A 846 -23.98 -1.42 25.58
C GLY A 846 -23.40 -1.90 26.92
N GLU A 847 -24.27 -2.41 27.80
CA GLU A 847 -24.04 -3.36 28.90
C GLU A 847 -24.63 -4.76 28.63
N ILE A 848 -25.11 -4.98 27.40
CA ILE A 848 -25.21 -6.28 26.76
C ILE A 848 -24.42 -6.10 25.47
#